data_AF-A0AA42T7P7-F1
#
_entry.id   AF-A0AA42T7P7-F1
#
_cell.length_a   1.000
_cell.length_b   1.000
_cell.length_c   1.000
_cell.angle_alpha   90.00
_cell.angle_beta   90.00
_cell.angle_gamma   90.00
#
_symmetry.space_group_name_H-M   'P 1'
#
loop_
_entity.id
_entity.type
_entity.pdbx_description
1 polymer ?
#
loop_
_entity_poly.entity_id
_entity_poly.type
_entity_poly.pdbx_seq_one_letter_code
_entity_poly.pdbx_strand_id
1 'polypeptide(L)'
;MKKTDFIATNKLSTLATLSRIYLYRFFQQQSWENGLAYEDKLRQIHLDFSIESLRRIDTFLDQLRQDDYLSQSEFIDDTAKQSLLLLLGFYCGEIIARAWQICPSWSEYEQYFNAENSEFGGLGNIIGPCFENFLVLEYESNQQKNVYFPLVAICERLFNQLPEKSVHFSVTGFLPAGLDPHAPLAETPNPYLLDHLPEIIAKAPFDLTSYLQMIPPFWMLGDELIGQMDALKTLYNEGHVVWGVIVQANNLLFKDEEYASCPAEIVYDPTGKTDHLSLRNIAHRLYELKQQEFDDGDDQDIAQYARHLKAEHTRFIGDAPQSITTIPLKSATSFIWRLHLPNGKLTYPFFPILISDKTPFITVLPAYFWQDTALYQSWLAEESSTEGQDSENSVEILPAFEQGQQQHLWQLFSEMCYPQKHDIPALMQTKPSTSNHYSEANEKSLNFVHMCQAKICSDYQRYEPEVYEKVAKERPDGQAKRVKEQMQAQLIHQHDFSYLLAELENQDFNDQLKQKGLPKAAEMLKKHKLSQVELNYLIAFLHQSVSQPQHETTALLYLAYLYLQGQYLAQDLKIAQRFISLAAINDWRAIYLQAEIGLVAPDLVRSRMYQEVTSQTAQVVLSNIEHHAYLHKLIDDFLDHAMVKKEYVRSLLQTAKEKGHPLAQQRLTTLIAQGKLPPYATPRYQNVITWLEYHIAQDQQEQSAPQPETQVQASSFIFERPALSAFIIFVIIILIKLL
;
A
#
# COMPACT_ATOMS: atom_id res chain seq x y z
N MET A 1 -9.01 -12.83 28.29
CA MET A 1 -8.24 -13.96 27.72
C MET A 1 -6.77 -13.57 27.86
N LYS A 2 -5.89 -14.38 28.45
CA LYS A 2 -4.44 -14.07 28.39
C LYS A 2 -4.07 -14.12 26.90
N LYS A 3 -3.81 -12.98 26.29
CA LYS A 3 -3.39 -12.91 24.89
C LYS A 3 -1.97 -13.49 24.85
N THR A 4 -1.87 -14.70 24.32
CA THR A 4 -0.58 -15.34 24.04
C THR A 4 0.09 -14.59 22.91
N ASP A 5 1.39 -14.32 23.05
CA ASP A 5 2.21 -13.75 21.98
C ASP A 5 2.27 -14.74 20.81
N PHE A 6 1.36 -14.59 19.86
CA PHE A 6 1.22 -15.52 18.74
C PHE A 6 2.43 -15.46 17.79
N ILE A 7 3.10 -14.30 17.74
CA ILE A 7 4.33 -14.08 16.99
C ILE A 7 5.44 -14.94 17.58
N ALA A 8 5.56 -15.00 18.91
CA ALA A 8 6.52 -15.87 19.58
C ALA A 8 6.18 -17.36 19.47
N THR A 9 4.91 -17.74 19.35
CA THR A 9 4.51 -19.15 19.20
C THR A 9 4.74 -19.72 17.81
N ASN A 10 4.76 -18.87 16.77
CA ASN A 10 4.99 -19.32 15.40
C ASN A 10 6.50 -19.32 15.08
N LYS A 11 7.19 -20.38 15.54
CA LYS A 11 8.66 -20.57 15.43
C LYS A 11 9.10 -20.97 14.01
N LEU A 12 8.79 -20.16 13.02
CA LEU A 12 9.43 -20.29 11.71
C LEU A 12 10.89 -19.86 11.82
N SER A 13 11.80 -20.83 11.83
CA SER A 13 13.24 -20.60 11.87
C SER A 13 13.83 -20.48 10.46
N THR A 14 15.02 -19.89 10.36
CA THR A 14 15.80 -19.86 9.11
C THR A 14 16.01 -21.26 8.53
N LEU A 15 16.18 -22.28 9.39
CA LEU A 15 16.29 -23.67 8.95
C LEU A 15 14.99 -24.24 8.39
N ALA A 16 13.83 -23.81 8.91
CA ALA A 16 12.54 -24.21 8.33
C ALA A 16 12.41 -23.65 6.90
N THR A 17 12.78 -22.38 6.70
CA THR A 17 12.85 -21.77 5.37
C THR A 17 13.85 -22.51 4.46
N LEU A 18 15.04 -22.83 4.97
CA LEU A 18 16.08 -23.56 4.23
C LEU A 18 15.59 -24.95 3.79
N SER A 19 14.90 -25.67 4.68
CA SER A 19 14.34 -26.99 4.37
C SER A 19 13.40 -26.92 3.16
N ARG A 20 12.55 -25.90 3.13
CA ARG A 20 11.63 -25.66 2.02
C ARG A 20 12.37 -25.29 0.73
N ILE A 21 13.38 -24.41 0.80
CA ILE A 21 14.21 -24.05 -0.36
C ILE A 21 14.82 -25.30 -0.98
N TYR A 22 15.41 -26.18 -0.16
CA TYR A 22 16.04 -27.42 -0.63
C TYR A 22 15.05 -28.35 -1.31
N LEU A 23 13.91 -28.61 -0.65
CA LEU A 23 12.87 -29.47 -1.19
C LEU A 23 12.28 -28.90 -2.49
N TYR A 24 11.90 -27.61 -2.48
CA TYR A 24 11.33 -26.96 -3.65
C TYR A 24 12.30 -26.97 -4.83
N ARG A 25 13.58 -26.61 -4.61
CA ARG A 25 14.63 -26.64 -5.64
C ARG A 25 14.78 -28.03 -6.25
N PHE A 26 14.82 -29.07 -5.42
CA PHE A 26 14.92 -30.45 -5.88
C PHE A 26 13.70 -30.82 -6.74
N PHE A 27 12.48 -30.63 -6.24
CA PHE A 27 11.26 -31.04 -6.93
C PHE A 27 10.96 -30.25 -8.21
N GLN A 28 11.35 -28.97 -8.25
CA GLN A 28 11.19 -28.11 -9.43
C GLN A 28 12.36 -28.18 -10.41
N GLN A 29 13.37 -29.02 -10.16
CA GLN A 29 14.54 -29.18 -11.02
C GLN A 29 15.31 -27.88 -11.26
N GLN A 30 15.38 -27.02 -10.23
CA GLN A 30 16.14 -25.77 -10.28
C GLN A 30 17.63 -26.02 -9.99
N SER A 31 18.49 -25.10 -10.43
CA SER A 31 19.95 -25.18 -10.25
C SER A 31 20.37 -24.98 -8.79
N TRP A 32 21.53 -25.55 -8.43
CA TRP A 32 22.12 -25.47 -7.09
C TRP A 32 23.35 -24.57 -7.08
N GLU A 33 23.36 -23.53 -6.25
CA GLU A 33 24.51 -22.63 -6.09
C GLU A 33 25.78 -23.38 -5.66
N ASN A 34 25.65 -24.30 -4.71
CA ASN A 34 26.75 -25.10 -4.17
C ASN A 34 26.82 -26.52 -4.77
N GLY A 35 26.04 -26.79 -5.81
CA GLY A 35 25.87 -28.14 -6.39
C GLY A 35 25.03 -29.09 -5.53
N LEU A 36 24.63 -30.22 -6.14
CA LEU A 36 24.01 -31.36 -5.46
C LEU A 36 24.72 -32.64 -5.91
N ALA A 37 25.45 -33.28 -5.00
CA ALA A 37 26.18 -34.50 -5.33
C ALA A 37 25.21 -35.64 -5.70
N TYR A 38 25.57 -36.40 -6.74
CA TYR A 38 24.81 -37.55 -7.23
C TYR A 38 23.35 -37.22 -7.63
N GLU A 39 23.07 -35.98 -8.06
CA GLU A 39 21.73 -35.51 -8.41
C GLU A 39 21.00 -36.42 -9.41
N ASP A 40 21.65 -36.84 -10.50
CA ASP A 40 21.03 -37.72 -11.50
C ASP A 40 20.58 -39.05 -10.89
N LYS A 41 21.43 -39.67 -10.06
CA LYS A 41 21.11 -40.93 -9.37
C LYS A 41 19.96 -40.70 -8.36
N LEU A 42 19.97 -39.59 -7.63
CA LEU A 42 18.92 -39.26 -6.66
C LEU A 42 17.57 -38.99 -7.35
N ARG A 43 17.56 -38.38 -8.53
CA ARG A 43 16.31 -38.15 -9.29
C ARG A 43 15.70 -39.46 -9.80
N GLN A 44 16.53 -40.45 -10.13
CA GLN A 44 16.08 -41.77 -10.60
C GLN A 44 15.35 -42.58 -9.53
N ILE A 45 15.55 -42.29 -8.24
CA ILE A 45 14.83 -43.00 -7.16
C ILE A 45 13.42 -42.46 -6.91
N HIS A 46 12.98 -41.43 -7.65
CA HIS A 46 11.63 -40.88 -7.64
C HIS A 46 11.09 -40.63 -6.22
N LEU A 47 11.72 -39.71 -5.48
CA LEU A 47 11.15 -39.22 -4.23
C LEU A 47 9.78 -38.59 -4.50
N ASP A 48 8.79 -38.86 -3.64
CA ASP A 48 7.37 -38.51 -3.87
C ASP A 48 6.58 -38.27 -2.57
N PHE A 49 7.27 -38.17 -1.43
CA PHE A 49 6.72 -38.07 -0.08
C PHE A 49 5.84 -39.26 0.38
N SER A 50 5.93 -40.42 -0.28
CA SER A 50 5.38 -41.68 0.25
C SER A 50 6.31 -42.29 1.30
N ILE A 51 5.80 -43.15 2.18
CA ILE A 51 6.64 -43.87 3.16
C ILE A 51 7.62 -44.80 2.42
N GLU A 52 7.19 -45.40 1.31
CA GLU A 52 8.01 -46.30 0.49
C GLU A 52 9.23 -45.59 -0.12
N SER A 53 9.14 -44.28 -0.39
CA SER A 53 10.28 -43.50 -0.87
C SER A 53 11.49 -43.52 0.08
N LEU A 54 11.27 -43.72 1.38
CA LEU A 54 12.36 -43.85 2.35
C LEU A 54 13.17 -45.15 2.15
N ARG A 55 12.54 -46.23 1.69
CA ARG A 55 13.26 -47.47 1.33
C ARG A 55 14.10 -47.28 0.07
N ARG A 56 13.64 -46.42 -0.84
CA ARG A 56 14.40 -46.03 -2.02
C ARG A 56 15.63 -45.21 -1.62
N ILE A 57 15.52 -44.35 -0.60
CA ILE A 57 16.68 -43.68 0.01
C ILE A 57 17.64 -44.70 0.64
N ASP A 58 17.15 -45.68 1.40
CA ASP A 58 18.01 -46.73 1.98
C ASP A 58 18.82 -47.47 0.90
N THR A 59 18.16 -47.84 -0.20
CA THR A 59 18.79 -48.53 -1.34
C THR A 59 19.81 -47.64 -2.04
N PHE A 60 19.50 -46.36 -2.22
CA PHE A 60 20.40 -45.36 -2.80
C PHE A 60 21.67 -45.18 -1.97
N LEU A 61 21.55 -45.05 -0.64
CA LEU A 61 22.69 -44.91 0.26
C LEU A 61 23.57 -46.17 0.26
N ASP A 62 22.97 -47.36 0.20
CA ASP A 62 23.72 -48.61 0.08
C ASP A 62 24.53 -48.69 -1.22
N GLN A 63 23.97 -48.21 -2.33
CA GLN A 63 24.68 -48.15 -3.61
C GLN A 63 25.84 -47.16 -3.56
N LEU A 64 25.64 -45.96 -3.01
CA LEU A 64 26.72 -44.97 -2.88
C LEU A 64 27.90 -45.49 -2.04
N ARG A 65 27.59 -46.17 -0.94
CA ARG A 65 28.60 -46.76 -0.05
C ARG A 65 29.37 -47.92 -0.70
N GLN A 66 28.77 -48.66 -1.62
CA GLN A 66 29.42 -49.75 -2.35
C GLN A 66 30.26 -49.24 -3.53
N ASP A 67 29.80 -48.18 -4.20
CA ASP A 67 30.44 -47.61 -5.38
C ASP A 67 31.70 -46.78 -5.03
N ASP A 68 31.69 -46.07 -3.90
CA ASP A 68 32.79 -45.23 -3.44
C ASP A 68 33.27 -45.65 -2.04
N TYR A 69 34.58 -45.78 -1.84
CA TYR A 69 35.13 -45.82 -0.49
C TYR A 69 35.09 -44.40 0.09
N LEU A 70 34.08 -44.11 0.91
CA LEU A 70 33.82 -42.76 1.41
C LEU A 70 34.42 -42.56 2.81
N SER A 71 35.48 -41.76 2.89
CA SER A 71 35.92 -41.19 4.17
C SER A 71 34.87 -40.17 4.65
N GLN A 72 34.34 -40.34 5.86
CA GLN A 72 33.30 -39.47 6.40
C GLN A 72 33.73 -38.00 6.46
N SER A 73 34.96 -37.71 6.87
CA SER A 73 35.47 -36.33 6.95
C SER A 73 35.57 -35.70 5.56
N GLU A 74 36.11 -36.43 4.58
CA GLU A 74 36.25 -35.93 3.20
C GLU A 74 34.90 -35.75 2.51
N PHE A 75 33.90 -36.57 2.87
CA PHE A 75 32.54 -36.43 2.36
C PHE A 75 31.87 -35.17 2.92
N ILE A 76 32.01 -34.94 4.22
CA ILE A 76 31.40 -33.80 4.91
C ILE A 76 32.08 -32.49 4.52
N ASP A 77 33.36 -32.47 4.17
CA ASP A 77 34.07 -31.24 3.75
C ASP A 77 33.65 -30.73 2.34
N ASP A 78 32.89 -31.52 1.58
CA ASP A 78 32.40 -31.16 0.24
C ASP A 78 30.97 -30.58 0.31
N THR A 79 30.80 -29.36 -0.18
CA THR A 79 29.53 -28.61 -0.11
C THR A 79 28.38 -29.23 -0.92
N ALA A 80 28.67 -29.86 -2.06
CA ALA A 80 27.64 -30.52 -2.88
C ALA A 80 27.16 -31.81 -2.18
N LYS A 81 28.07 -32.48 -1.48
CA LYS A 81 27.78 -33.67 -0.66
C LYS A 81 27.05 -33.33 0.63
N GLN A 82 27.40 -32.23 1.30
CA GLN A 82 26.60 -31.68 2.41
C GLN A 82 25.16 -31.38 1.96
N SER A 83 25.01 -30.79 0.77
CA SER A 83 23.69 -30.45 0.22
C SER A 83 22.81 -31.69 0.01
N LEU A 84 23.40 -32.82 -0.41
CA LEU A 84 22.71 -34.11 -0.47
C LEU A 84 22.23 -34.57 0.91
N LEU A 85 23.11 -34.54 1.93
CA LEU A 85 22.76 -34.97 3.29
C LEU A 85 21.63 -34.12 3.89
N LEU A 86 21.71 -32.80 3.72
CA LEU A 86 20.67 -31.88 4.17
C LEU A 86 19.36 -32.10 3.43
N LEU A 87 19.37 -32.27 2.11
CA LEU A 87 18.16 -32.56 1.33
C LEU A 87 17.45 -33.82 1.83
N LEU A 88 18.20 -34.91 2.02
CA LEU A 88 17.64 -36.17 2.54
C LEU A 88 17.12 -36.01 3.98
N GLY A 89 17.83 -35.25 4.82
CA GLY A 89 17.40 -34.98 6.19
C GLY A 89 16.11 -34.16 6.26
N PHE A 90 16.01 -33.10 5.46
CA PHE A 90 14.80 -32.29 5.31
C PHE A 90 13.65 -33.11 4.75
N TYR A 91 13.90 -33.98 3.77
CA TYR A 91 12.90 -34.88 3.22
C TYR A 91 12.31 -35.83 4.28
N CYS A 92 13.15 -36.39 5.14
CA CYS A 92 12.71 -37.22 6.27
C CYS A 92 11.82 -36.42 7.23
N GLY A 93 12.22 -35.20 7.59
CA GLY A 93 11.44 -34.34 8.46
C GLY A 93 10.09 -33.92 7.85
N GLU A 94 10.07 -33.64 6.54
CA GLU A 94 8.84 -33.31 5.81
C GLU A 94 7.88 -34.51 5.76
N ILE A 95 8.36 -35.74 5.63
CA ILE A 95 7.49 -36.94 5.74
C ILE A 95 6.83 -37.01 7.13
N ILE A 96 7.58 -36.78 8.20
CA ILE A 96 7.02 -36.75 9.58
C ILE A 96 5.96 -35.64 9.69
N ALA A 97 6.29 -34.44 9.20
CA ALA A 97 5.40 -33.28 9.24
C ALA A 97 4.08 -33.53 8.47
N ARG A 98 4.17 -34.07 7.26
CA ARG A 98 3.03 -34.43 6.42
C ARG A 98 2.18 -35.53 7.05
N ALA A 99 2.81 -36.54 7.65
CA ALA A 99 2.11 -37.63 8.31
C ALA A 99 1.26 -37.17 9.50
N TRP A 100 1.76 -36.19 10.27
CA TRP A 100 1.05 -35.61 11.40
C TRP A 100 0.20 -34.39 11.05
N GLN A 101 0.30 -33.86 9.82
CA GLN A 101 -0.36 -32.63 9.37
C GLN A 101 -0.03 -31.44 10.28
N ILE A 102 1.27 -31.23 10.52
CA ILE A 102 1.80 -30.17 11.38
C ILE A 102 2.92 -29.40 10.67
N CYS A 103 3.19 -28.18 11.14
CA CYS A 103 4.40 -27.44 10.77
C CYS A 103 5.47 -27.68 11.84
N PRO A 104 6.57 -28.39 11.56
CA PRO A 104 7.59 -28.67 12.54
C PRO A 104 8.53 -27.46 12.74
N SER A 105 9.22 -27.43 13.87
CA SER A 105 10.27 -26.48 14.16
C SER A 105 11.63 -27.11 13.85
N TRP A 106 12.48 -26.39 13.12
CA TRP A 106 13.86 -26.80 12.84
C TRP A 106 14.84 -25.98 13.65
N SER A 107 15.86 -26.60 14.20
CA SER A 107 16.92 -25.92 14.96
C SER A 107 18.27 -26.62 14.76
N GLU A 108 19.34 -25.86 14.93
CA GLU A 108 20.68 -26.43 15.00
C GLU A 108 20.89 -27.08 16.38
N TYR A 109 21.80 -28.05 16.44
CA TYR A 109 22.17 -28.75 17.66
C TYR A 109 22.43 -27.79 18.84
N GLU A 110 23.30 -26.81 18.65
CA GLU A 110 23.68 -25.89 19.73
C GLU A 110 22.49 -25.02 20.18
N GLN A 111 21.70 -24.53 19.22
CA GLN A 111 20.51 -23.73 19.51
C GLN A 111 19.50 -24.54 20.34
N TYR A 112 19.33 -25.83 20.01
CA TYR A 112 18.39 -26.70 20.68
C TYR A 112 18.79 -27.00 22.13
N PHE A 113 20.03 -27.40 22.37
CA PHE A 113 20.49 -27.80 23.71
C PHE A 113 20.82 -26.61 24.61
N ASN A 114 21.13 -25.43 24.05
CA ASN A 114 21.38 -24.21 24.83
C ASN A 114 20.10 -23.41 25.14
N ALA A 115 18.94 -23.80 24.60
CA ALA A 115 17.68 -23.13 24.90
C ALA A 115 17.22 -23.38 26.34
N GLU A 116 16.86 -22.31 27.06
CA GLU A 116 16.45 -22.37 28.49
C GLU A 116 15.26 -23.30 28.78
N ASN A 117 14.46 -23.63 27.76
CA ASN A 117 13.27 -24.47 27.85
C ASN A 117 13.39 -25.82 27.14
N SER A 118 14.61 -26.26 26.81
CA SER A 118 14.82 -27.56 26.17
C SER A 118 14.55 -28.70 27.16
N GLU A 119 13.46 -29.46 26.93
CA GLU A 119 13.11 -30.64 27.75
C GLU A 119 14.23 -31.70 27.75
N PHE A 120 15.07 -31.69 26.73
CA PHE A 120 16.21 -32.59 26.58
C PHE A 120 17.57 -31.90 26.79
N GLY A 121 17.63 -30.66 27.30
CA GLY A 121 18.86 -29.90 27.49
C GLY A 121 19.94 -30.64 28.30
N GLY A 122 19.53 -31.42 29.30
CA GLY A 122 20.45 -32.24 30.12
C GLY A 122 21.10 -33.42 29.37
N LEU A 123 20.58 -33.81 28.20
CA LEU A 123 21.13 -34.89 27.37
C LEU A 123 22.28 -34.43 26.46
N GLY A 124 22.53 -33.11 26.34
CA GLY A 124 23.60 -32.57 25.48
C GLY A 124 25.03 -32.94 25.91
N ASN A 125 25.20 -33.48 27.13
CA ASN A 125 26.47 -34.06 27.59
C ASN A 125 26.63 -35.54 27.20
N ILE A 126 25.53 -36.21 26.83
CA ILE A 126 25.49 -37.62 26.42
C ILE A 126 25.51 -37.72 24.90
N ILE A 127 24.69 -36.90 24.25
CA ILE A 127 24.64 -36.71 22.81
C ILE A 127 25.61 -35.56 22.55
N GLY A 128 26.78 -35.79 21.96
CA GLY A 128 27.77 -34.73 21.73
C GLY A 128 27.50 -33.93 20.43
N PRO A 129 28.09 -32.73 20.28
CA PRO A 129 28.03 -31.98 19.03
C PRO A 129 28.83 -32.71 17.94
N CYS A 130 28.13 -33.23 16.94
CA CYS A 130 28.70 -33.82 15.74
C CYS A 130 27.78 -33.57 14.55
N PHE A 131 28.28 -33.80 13.33
CA PHE A 131 27.52 -33.51 12.11
C PHE A 131 26.19 -34.27 12.05
N GLU A 132 26.16 -35.51 12.53
CA GLU A 132 24.97 -36.37 12.57
C GLU A 132 23.86 -35.80 13.47
N ASN A 133 24.22 -35.00 14.46
CA ASN A 133 23.28 -34.37 15.39
C ASN A 133 22.99 -32.91 15.02
N PHE A 134 23.66 -32.38 13.98
CA PHE A 134 23.61 -30.96 13.61
C PHE A 134 22.18 -30.46 13.40
N LEU A 135 21.36 -31.25 12.71
CA LEU A 135 20.00 -30.88 12.36
C LEU A 135 19.00 -31.53 13.32
N VAL A 136 18.18 -30.70 13.96
CA VAL A 136 17.18 -31.13 14.95
C VAL A 136 15.78 -30.74 14.47
N LEU A 137 14.88 -31.72 14.40
CA LEU A 137 13.46 -31.52 14.13
C LEU A 137 12.68 -31.66 15.43
N GLU A 138 11.99 -30.60 15.84
CA GLU A 138 11.04 -30.58 16.93
C GLU A 138 9.61 -30.56 16.40
N TYR A 139 8.74 -31.36 16.99
CA TYR A 139 7.32 -31.33 16.65
C TYR A 139 6.45 -31.88 17.78
N GLU A 140 5.19 -31.49 17.78
CA GLU A 140 4.21 -32.01 18.73
C GLU A 140 3.30 -33.02 18.04
N SER A 141 3.18 -34.21 18.63
CA SER A 141 2.22 -35.22 18.20
C SER A 141 1.57 -35.84 19.43
N ASN A 142 0.25 -36.11 19.38
CA ASN A 142 -0.51 -36.66 20.51
C ASN A 142 -0.28 -35.92 21.85
N GLN A 143 -0.15 -34.58 21.81
CA GLN A 143 0.15 -33.73 22.98
C GLN A 143 1.50 -34.01 23.66
N GLN A 144 2.43 -34.64 22.96
CA GLN A 144 3.80 -34.88 23.40
C GLN A 144 4.77 -34.17 22.45
N LYS A 145 5.82 -33.56 23.01
CA LYS A 145 6.93 -33.04 22.22
C LYS A 145 7.86 -34.18 21.83
N ASN A 146 8.23 -34.20 20.56
CA ASN A 146 9.12 -35.19 20.00
C ASN A 146 10.31 -34.50 19.34
N VAL A 147 11.45 -35.18 19.36
CA VAL A 147 12.68 -34.72 18.72
C VAL A 147 13.18 -35.81 17.78
N TYR A 148 13.60 -35.41 16.58
CA TYR A 148 14.16 -36.31 15.58
C TYR A 148 15.46 -35.73 15.02
N PHE A 149 16.48 -36.59 14.89
CA PHE A 149 17.80 -36.28 14.35
C PHE A 149 17.98 -36.96 12.99
N PRO A 150 17.55 -36.34 11.88
CA PRO A 150 17.49 -36.99 10.57
C PRO A 150 18.84 -37.50 10.05
N LEU A 151 19.94 -36.80 10.36
CA LEU A 151 21.25 -37.13 9.81
C LEU A 151 21.86 -38.39 10.46
N VAL A 152 21.41 -38.78 11.65
CA VAL A 152 21.94 -39.96 12.37
C VAL A 152 21.79 -41.25 11.57
N ALA A 153 20.60 -41.55 11.04
CA ALA A 153 20.38 -42.79 10.29
C ALA A 153 21.02 -42.72 8.89
N ILE A 154 21.05 -41.53 8.28
CA ILE A 154 21.63 -41.31 6.96
C ILE A 154 23.14 -41.52 7.00
N CYS A 155 23.84 -40.87 7.94
CA CYS A 155 25.30 -40.98 8.07
C CYS A 155 25.73 -42.38 8.53
N GLU A 156 25.00 -43.00 9.46
CA GLU A 156 25.26 -44.38 9.88
C GLU A 156 25.19 -45.34 8.68
N ARG A 157 24.14 -45.22 7.86
CA ARG A 157 23.96 -46.09 6.71
C ARG A 157 25.00 -45.86 5.62
N LEU A 158 25.43 -44.62 5.43
CA LEU A 158 26.37 -44.24 4.37
C LEU A 158 27.83 -44.55 4.70
N PHE A 159 28.24 -44.40 5.97
CA PHE A 159 29.67 -44.48 6.35
C PHE A 159 30.06 -45.76 7.10
N ASN A 160 29.12 -46.48 7.71
CA ASN A 160 29.46 -47.74 8.39
C ASN A 160 29.51 -48.94 7.43
N GLN A 161 30.50 -49.81 7.62
CA GLN A 161 30.66 -51.01 6.80
C GLN A 161 29.52 -52.02 6.99
N LEU A 162 28.97 -52.10 8.21
CA LEU A 162 27.83 -52.93 8.58
C LEU A 162 26.76 -52.05 9.22
N PRO A 163 25.94 -51.35 8.41
CA PRO A 163 25.02 -50.37 8.93
C PRO A 163 23.87 -51.07 9.63
N GLU A 164 23.61 -50.66 10.86
CA GLU A 164 22.52 -51.20 11.67
C GLU A 164 21.24 -50.34 11.55
N LYS A 165 21.36 -49.11 11.04
CA LYS A 165 20.24 -48.18 10.90
C LYS A 165 19.70 -48.15 9.48
N SER A 166 18.39 -47.94 9.40
CA SER A 166 17.64 -47.70 8.18
C SER A 166 16.97 -46.34 8.31
N VAL A 167 17.04 -45.54 7.26
CA VAL A 167 16.34 -44.26 7.14
C VAL A 167 14.83 -44.50 7.16
N HIS A 168 14.36 -45.53 6.46
CA HIS A 168 12.96 -45.95 6.54
C HIS A 168 12.55 -46.29 7.98
N PHE A 169 13.32 -47.12 8.69
CA PHE A 169 13.01 -47.49 10.07
C PHE A 169 13.09 -46.30 11.02
N SER A 170 14.07 -45.41 10.85
CA SER A 170 14.25 -44.25 11.72
C SER A 170 13.11 -43.26 11.61
N VAL A 171 12.45 -43.14 10.44
CA VAL A 171 11.28 -42.27 10.26
C VAL A 171 9.99 -42.99 10.65
N THR A 172 9.79 -44.24 10.21
CA THR A 172 8.53 -44.98 10.45
C THR A 172 8.20 -45.19 11.92
N GLY A 173 9.21 -45.24 12.81
CA GLY A 173 9.00 -45.26 14.25
C GLY A 173 8.27 -44.03 14.82
N PHE A 174 8.23 -42.93 14.07
CA PHE A 174 7.59 -41.67 14.45
C PHE A 174 6.25 -41.39 13.75
N LEU A 175 5.82 -42.24 12.83
CA LEU A 175 4.61 -42.02 12.03
C LEU A 175 3.35 -42.57 12.75
N PRO A 176 2.18 -41.96 12.55
CA PRO A 176 0.92 -42.52 13.03
C PRO A 176 0.59 -43.82 12.29
N ALA A 177 -0.17 -44.70 12.96
CA ALA A 177 -0.63 -45.96 12.37
C ALA A 177 -1.70 -45.72 11.29
N GLY A 178 -1.80 -46.64 10.32
CA GLY A 178 -2.87 -46.65 9.32
C GLY A 178 -2.63 -45.82 8.06
N LEU A 179 -1.42 -45.29 7.87
CA LEU A 179 -1.01 -44.65 6.63
C LEU A 179 -0.78 -45.68 5.51
N ASP A 180 -1.19 -45.34 4.29
CA ASP A 180 -0.82 -46.11 3.09
C ASP A 180 0.65 -45.84 2.75
N PRO A 181 1.52 -46.86 2.77
CA PRO A 181 2.95 -46.64 2.53
C PRO A 181 3.28 -46.24 1.09
N HIS A 182 2.40 -46.51 0.13
CA HIS A 182 2.65 -46.25 -1.30
C HIS A 182 2.04 -44.93 -1.78
N ALA A 183 1.10 -44.35 -1.04
CA ALA A 183 0.51 -43.07 -1.38
C ALA A 183 1.39 -41.91 -0.90
N PRO A 184 1.59 -40.86 -1.73
CA PRO A 184 2.15 -39.59 -1.28
C PRO A 184 1.34 -39.00 -0.12
N LEU A 185 2.03 -38.54 0.92
CA LEU A 185 1.39 -37.85 2.03
C LEU A 185 0.97 -36.42 1.63
N ALA A 186 -0.22 -36.00 2.10
CA ALA A 186 -0.73 -34.66 1.88
C ALA A 186 0.23 -33.59 2.42
N GLU A 187 0.26 -32.42 1.77
CA GLU A 187 1.14 -31.33 2.18
C GLU A 187 0.85 -30.85 3.60
N THR A 188 1.88 -30.28 4.24
CA THR A 188 1.75 -29.68 5.57
C THR A 188 0.85 -28.45 5.52
N PRO A 189 0.01 -28.21 6.55
CA PRO A 189 -0.80 -27.01 6.63
C PRO A 189 0.07 -25.75 6.67
N ASN A 190 -0.51 -24.62 6.29
CA ASN A 190 0.17 -23.33 6.32
C ASN A 190 0.27 -22.80 7.75
N PRO A 191 1.47 -22.44 8.24
CA PRO A 191 1.69 -21.89 9.58
C PRO A 191 1.40 -20.39 9.59
N TYR A 192 0.15 -20.00 9.39
CA TYR A 192 -0.22 -18.60 9.50
C TYR A 192 0.06 -18.08 10.93
N LEU A 193 0.50 -16.83 11.04
CA LEU A 193 0.83 -16.21 12.34
C LEU A 193 -0.40 -16.18 13.25
N LEU A 194 -1.55 -15.91 12.66
CA LEU A 194 -2.82 -15.83 13.34
C LEU A 194 -3.93 -16.34 12.43
N ASP A 195 -4.65 -17.35 12.91
CA ASP A 195 -5.84 -17.90 12.28
C ASP A 195 -7.12 -17.34 12.91
N HIS A 196 -8.25 -17.51 12.23
CA HIS A 196 -9.58 -17.12 12.71
C HIS A 196 -9.72 -15.64 13.07
N LEU A 197 -9.07 -14.74 12.32
CA LEU A 197 -9.19 -13.29 12.48
C LEU A 197 -10.64 -12.80 12.65
N PRO A 198 -11.67 -13.30 11.93
CA PRO A 198 -13.05 -12.87 12.12
C PRO A 198 -13.57 -13.09 13.54
N GLU A 199 -13.18 -14.19 14.19
CA GLU A 199 -13.57 -14.48 15.58
C GLU A 199 -12.87 -13.55 16.57
N ILE A 200 -11.64 -13.14 16.25
CA ILE A 200 -10.86 -12.19 17.05
C ILE A 200 -11.46 -10.79 16.92
N ILE A 201 -11.81 -10.38 15.69
CA ILE A 201 -12.50 -9.12 15.42
C ILE A 201 -13.86 -9.09 16.13
N ALA A 202 -14.62 -10.19 16.14
CA ALA A 202 -15.91 -10.27 16.84
C ALA A 202 -15.79 -10.07 18.36
N LYS A 203 -14.61 -10.31 18.93
CA LYS A 203 -14.31 -10.12 20.35
C LYS A 203 -13.68 -8.75 20.65
N ALA A 204 -13.37 -7.95 19.62
CA ALA A 204 -12.74 -6.64 19.79
C ALA A 204 -13.76 -5.63 20.39
N PRO A 205 -13.32 -4.73 21.29
CA PRO A 205 -14.15 -3.63 21.78
C PRO A 205 -14.89 -2.86 20.66
N PHE A 206 -16.14 -2.47 20.92
CA PHE A 206 -16.99 -1.75 19.96
C PHE A 206 -16.33 -0.45 19.43
N ASP A 207 -15.58 0.23 20.28
CA ASP A 207 -14.95 1.52 19.98
C ASP A 207 -13.76 1.41 19.00
N LEU A 208 -13.31 0.20 18.67
CA LEU A 208 -12.30 -0.04 17.64
C LEU A 208 -12.84 0.02 16.21
N THR A 209 -14.15 0.17 16.02
CA THR A 209 -14.74 0.23 14.67
C THR A 209 -14.08 1.32 13.81
N SER A 210 -13.93 2.53 14.34
CA SER A 210 -13.26 3.62 13.61
C SER A 210 -11.76 3.35 13.43
N TYR A 211 -11.12 2.67 14.38
CA TYR A 211 -9.70 2.31 14.27
C TYR A 211 -9.45 1.36 13.11
N LEU A 212 -10.34 0.38 12.89
CA LEU A 212 -10.24 -0.59 11.80
C LEU A 212 -10.66 -0.02 10.43
N GLN A 213 -11.20 1.19 10.40
CA GLN A 213 -11.59 1.86 9.17
C GLN A 213 -10.50 2.80 8.65
N MET A 214 -10.22 2.71 7.36
CA MET A 214 -9.35 3.63 6.62
C MET A 214 -10.21 4.65 5.86
N ILE A 215 -9.70 5.87 5.73
CA ILE A 215 -10.23 6.86 4.79
C ILE A 215 -9.11 7.08 3.77
N PRO A 216 -9.32 6.74 2.48
CA PRO A 216 -8.26 6.90 1.48
C PRO A 216 -7.88 8.38 1.39
N PRO A 217 -6.61 8.74 1.17
CA PRO A 217 -6.21 10.12 0.87
C PRO A 217 -6.66 10.54 -0.53
N PHE A 218 -6.84 11.84 -0.74
CA PHE A 218 -7.42 12.37 -1.99
C PHE A 218 -6.68 11.93 -3.26
N TRP A 219 -5.36 11.78 -3.20
CA TRP A 219 -4.54 11.38 -4.36
C TRP A 219 -4.85 9.96 -4.85
N MET A 220 -5.39 9.10 -3.98
CA MET A 220 -5.71 7.71 -4.30
C MET A 220 -7.01 7.57 -5.11
N LEU A 221 -7.81 8.63 -5.19
CA LEU A 221 -9.01 8.64 -6.02
C LEU A 221 -8.62 8.58 -7.51
N GLY A 222 -8.86 7.41 -8.11
CA GLY A 222 -8.45 7.06 -9.47
C GLY A 222 -7.08 6.40 -9.59
N ASP A 223 -6.44 6.06 -8.47
CA ASP A 223 -5.21 5.23 -8.41
C ASP A 223 -5.60 3.75 -8.22
N GLU A 224 -4.77 2.82 -8.70
CA GLU A 224 -5.00 1.37 -8.56
C GLU A 224 -5.06 0.92 -7.09
N LEU A 225 -4.39 1.64 -6.17
CA LEU A 225 -4.42 1.35 -4.74
C LEU A 225 -5.79 1.54 -4.10
N ILE A 226 -6.74 2.21 -4.77
CA ILE A 226 -8.12 2.26 -4.26
C ILE A 226 -8.71 0.85 -4.11
N GLY A 227 -8.25 -0.12 -4.92
CA GLY A 227 -8.66 -1.51 -4.81
C GLY A 227 -8.27 -2.17 -3.48
N GLN A 228 -7.26 -1.65 -2.76
CA GLN A 228 -6.96 -2.11 -1.40
C GLN A 228 -8.11 -1.78 -0.44
N MET A 229 -8.76 -0.63 -0.59
CA MET A 229 -9.88 -0.23 0.25
C MET A 229 -11.06 -1.19 0.09
N ASP A 230 -11.36 -1.57 -1.16
CA ASP A 230 -12.39 -2.56 -1.48
C ASP A 230 -12.03 -3.95 -0.95
N ALA A 231 -10.74 -4.30 -0.95
CA ALA A 231 -10.24 -5.58 -0.45
C ALA A 231 -10.32 -5.73 1.08
N LEU A 232 -10.37 -4.63 1.85
CA LEU A 232 -10.37 -4.69 3.33
C LEU A 232 -11.49 -5.58 3.89
N LYS A 233 -12.66 -5.59 3.26
CA LYS A 233 -13.77 -6.48 3.63
C LYS A 233 -13.35 -7.95 3.56
N THR A 234 -12.75 -8.36 2.45
CA THR A 234 -12.31 -9.73 2.22
C THR A 234 -11.17 -10.08 3.19
N LEU A 235 -10.20 -9.17 3.33
CA LEU A 235 -9.04 -9.36 4.21
C LEU A 235 -9.43 -9.52 5.69
N TYR A 236 -10.40 -8.75 6.19
CA TYR A 236 -10.84 -8.90 7.58
C TYR A 236 -11.75 -10.10 7.84
N ASN A 237 -12.57 -10.50 6.86
CA ASN A 237 -13.52 -11.62 7.03
C ASN A 237 -12.92 -12.99 6.69
N GLU A 238 -11.87 -13.05 5.88
CA GLU A 238 -11.36 -14.30 5.33
C GLU A 238 -9.83 -14.33 5.19
N GLY A 239 -9.14 -13.27 5.62
CA GLY A 239 -7.70 -13.17 5.47
C GLY A 239 -6.92 -13.99 6.49
N HIS A 240 -5.68 -14.30 6.11
CA HIS A 240 -4.69 -14.96 6.94
C HIS A 240 -3.53 -14.00 7.23
N VAL A 241 -2.87 -14.19 8.37
CA VAL A 241 -1.74 -13.37 8.77
C VAL A 241 -0.41 -14.05 8.40
N VAL A 242 0.43 -13.34 7.64
CA VAL A 242 1.80 -13.75 7.31
C VAL A 242 2.78 -12.61 7.58
N TRP A 243 4.08 -12.88 7.49
CA TRP A 243 5.10 -11.84 7.46
C TRP A 243 5.12 -11.11 6.10
N GLY A 244 5.08 -9.78 6.15
CA GLY A 244 5.44 -8.92 5.03
C GLY A 244 6.76 -8.21 5.32
N VAL A 245 7.60 -8.05 4.30
CA VAL A 245 8.87 -7.32 4.39
C VAL A 245 8.97 -6.26 3.31
N ILE A 246 9.38 -5.07 3.69
CA ILE A 246 9.53 -3.90 2.82
C ILE A 246 10.69 -4.13 1.85
N VAL A 247 10.40 -4.00 0.56
CA VAL A 247 11.40 -3.88 -0.52
C VAL A 247 11.77 -2.41 -0.72
N GLN A 248 10.76 -1.54 -0.81
CA GLN A 248 10.92 -0.10 -0.96
C GLN A 248 9.74 0.62 -0.32
N ALA A 249 9.96 1.75 0.33
CA ALA A 249 8.89 2.53 0.96
C ALA A 249 9.14 4.03 0.78
N ASN A 250 8.07 4.81 0.82
CA ASN A 250 8.18 6.26 0.80
C ASN A 250 8.88 6.76 2.08
N ASN A 251 9.86 7.66 1.92
CA ASN A 251 10.65 8.21 3.03
C ASN A 251 9.80 8.89 4.12
N LEU A 252 8.59 9.38 3.79
CA LEU A 252 7.69 9.98 4.77
C LEU A 252 7.27 9.00 5.85
N LEU A 253 7.15 7.69 5.54
CA LEU A 253 6.72 6.65 6.49
C LEU A 253 7.71 6.45 7.65
N PHE A 254 8.95 6.90 7.51
CA PHE A 254 10.01 6.76 8.52
C PHE A 254 10.20 8.02 9.38
N LYS A 255 9.46 9.11 9.15
CA LYS A 255 9.63 10.39 9.84
C LYS A 255 8.55 10.66 10.87
N ASP A 256 8.92 11.24 12.01
CA ASP A 256 8.03 11.50 13.15
C ASP A 256 7.16 12.76 12.95
N GLU A 257 7.69 13.78 12.27
CA GLU A 257 6.97 15.04 11.99
C GLU A 257 6.00 14.93 10.80
N GLU A 258 6.03 13.82 10.09
CA GLU A 258 5.19 13.57 8.92
C GLU A 258 4.01 12.67 9.29
N TYR A 259 2.82 13.06 8.85
CA TYR A 259 1.55 12.38 9.18
C TYR A 259 0.84 11.82 7.95
N ALA A 260 1.46 11.94 6.77
CA ALA A 260 0.96 11.39 5.53
C ALA A 260 1.17 9.85 5.50
N SER A 261 0.09 9.13 5.23
CA SER A 261 0.16 7.71 4.87
C SER A 261 0.55 7.59 3.39
N CYS A 262 1.37 6.60 3.05
CA CYS A 262 1.98 6.46 1.73
C CYS A 262 2.10 4.99 1.29
N PRO A 263 2.31 4.73 -0.01
CA PRO A 263 2.60 3.38 -0.51
C PRO A 263 3.96 2.84 -0.03
N ALA A 264 4.03 1.52 0.08
CA ALA A 264 5.26 0.74 0.18
C ALA A 264 5.13 -0.55 -0.64
N GLU A 265 6.25 -1.01 -1.21
CA GLU A 265 6.39 -2.30 -1.88
C GLU A 265 6.78 -3.36 -0.84
N ILE A 266 5.99 -4.43 -0.76
CA ILE A 266 6.13 -5.48 0.25
C ILE A 266 6.26 -6.84 -0.45
N VAL A 267 7.28 -7.62 -0.07
CA VAL A 267 7.42 -9.04 -0.43
C VAL A 267 6.92 -9.93 0.70
N TYR A 268 6.23 -11.01 0.36
CA TYR A 268 5.70 -11.96 1.33
C TYR A 268 5.56 -13.37 0.73
N ASP A 269 5.45 -14.36 1.61
CA ASP A 269 5.16 -15.75 1.26
C ASP A 269 3.67 -16.06 1.48
N PRO A 270 2.89 -16.35 0.43
CA PRO A 270 1.45 -16.61 0.57
C PRO A 270 1.13 -17.84 1.43
N THR A 271 2.07 -18.76 1.61
CA THR A 271 1.89 -19.95 2.45
C THR A 271 2.32 -19.74 3.90
N GLY A 272 2.95 -18.60 4.21
CA GLY A 272 3.46 -18.29 5.55
C GLY A 272 4.67 -19.10 6.02
N LYS A 273 5.22 -20.04 5.24
CA LYS A 273 6.34 -20.92 5.69
C LYS A 273 7.74 -20.32 5.55
N THR A 274 7.85 -19.01 5.33
CA THR A 274 9.14 -18.30 5.23
C THR A 274 9.26 -17.31 6.38
N ASP A 275 10.36 -17.39 7.12
CA ASP A 275 10.65 -16.46 8.21
C ASP A 275 10.99 -15.05 7.70
N HIS A 276 10.81 -14.05 8.56
CA HIS A 276 10.99 -12.65 8.20
C HIS A 276 12.47 -12.27 7.92
N LEU A 277 13.46 -12.95 8.51
CA LEU A 277 14.87 -12.67 8.24
C LEU A 277 15.26 -13.15 6.84
N SER A 278 14.82 -14.34 6.45
CA SER A 278 14.98 -14.84 5.08
C SER A 278 14.26 -13.97 4.07
N LEU A 279 13.01 -13.58 4.33
CA LEU A 279 12.28 -12.62 3.48
C LEU A 279 13.02 -11.28 3.36
N ARG A 280 13.65 -10.79 4.43
CA ARG A 280 14.45 -9.56 4.41
C ARG A 280 15.69 -9.67 3.53
N ASN A 281 16.40 -10.79 3.57
CA ASN A 281 17.53 -11.03 2.67
C ASN A 281 17.08 -11.02 1.19
N ILE A 282 15.91 -11.59 0.90
CA ILE A 282 15.33 -11.57 -0.44
C ILE A 282 14.89 -10.15 -0.81
N ALA A 283 14.24 -9.42 0.09
CA ALA A 283 13.82 -8.04 -0.12
C ALA A 283 15.01 -7.12 -0.46
N HIS A 284 16.16 -7.32 0.20
CA HIS A 284 17.40 -6.61 -0.11
C HIS A 284 17.86 -6.87 -1.56
N ARG A 285 17.89 -8.15 -1.98
CA ARG A 285 18.25 -8.53 -3.35
C ARG A 285 17.28 -7.96 -4.39
N LEU A 286 15.98 -7.92 -4.07
CA LEU A 286 14.98 -7.28 -4.92
C LEU A 286 15.21 -5.77 -5.04
N TYR A 287 15.54 -5.10 -3.94
CA TYR A 287 15.83 -3.66 -3.94
C TYR A 287 17.10 -3.32 -4.74
N GLU A 288 18.14 -4.17 -4.68
CA GLU A 288 19.38 -3.99 -5.46
C GLU A 288 19.13 -3.92 -6.98
N LEU A 289 18.05 -4.54 -7.49
CA LEU A 289 17.65 -4.44 -8.90
C LEU A 289 17.39 -3.00 -9.35
N LYS A 290 16.96 -2.12 -8.42
CA LYS A 290 16.74 -0.69 -8.71
C LYS A 290 18.02 0.00 -9.22
N GLN A 291 19.20 -0.50 -8.84
CA GLN A 291 20.49 0.08 -9.25
C GLN A 291 21.06 -0.53 -10.53
N GLN A 292 20.47 -1.61 -11.05
CA GLN A 292 20.96 -2.33 -12.22
C GLN A 292 20.40 -1.75 -13.52
N GLU A 293 21.18 -1.81 -14.60
CA GLU A 293 20.72 -1.53 -15.96
C GLU A 293 20.40 -2.86 -16.64
N PHE A 294 19.31 -2.88 -17.42
CA PHE A 294 18.84 -4.07 -18.12
C PHE A 294 18.68 -3.74 -19.61
N ASP A 295 19.23 -4.58 -20.46
CA ASP A 295 19.17 -4.51 -21.92
C ASP A 295 18.04 -5.41 -22.47
N ASP A 296 17.70 -5.28 -23.75
CA ASP A 296 16.62 -6.04 -24.41
C ASP A 296 16.86 -7.57 -24.45
N GLY A 297 18.05 -8.04 -24.07
CA GLY A 297 18.42 -9.46 -23.98
C GLY A 297 18.28 -10.08 -22.59
N ASP A 298 17.97 -9.29 -21.56
CA ASP A 298 17.85 -9.76 -20.18
C ASP A 298 16.51 -10.43 -19.88
N ASP A 299 16.45 -11.14 -18.75
CA ASP A 299 15.22 -11.75 -18.24
C ASP A 299 14.14 -10.68 -18.06
N GLN A 300 13.04 -10.81 -18.81
CA GLN A 300 11.98 -9.83 -18.88
C GLN A 300 11.28 -9.60 -17.54
N ASP A 301 11.19 -10.64 -16.69
CA ASP A 301 10.52 -10.56 -15.39
C ASP A 301 11.33 -9.67 -14.43
N ILE A 302 12.65 -9.85 -14.40
CA ILE A 302 13.56 -9.02 -13.60
C ILE A 302 13.57 -7.58 -14.13
N ALA A 303 13.69 -7.42 -15.45
CA ALA A 303 13.74 -6.12 -16.07
C ALA A 303 12.44 -5.33 -15.84
N GLN A 304 11.27 -5.99 -15.88
CA GLN A 304 9.98 -5.37 -15.56
C GLN A 304 9.91 -4.93 -14.09
N TYR A 305 10.31 -5.81 -13.17
CA TYR A 305 10.31 -5.50 -11.74
C TYR A 305 11.26 -4.34 -11.41
N ALA A 306 12.47 -4.33 -11.99
CA ALA A 306 13.43 -3.24 -11.81
C ALA A 306 12.92 -1.90 -12.38
N ARG A 307 12.29 -1.92 -13.56
CA ARG A 307 11.64 -0.73 -14.14
C ARG A 307 10.55 -0.18 -13.22
N HIS A 308 9.74 -1.05 -12.61
CA HIS A 308 8.74 -0.65 -11.60
C HIS A 308 9.39 0.03 -10.39
N LEU A 309 10.43 -0.58 -9.79
CA LEU A 309 11.11 0.03 -8.63
C LEU A 309 11.72 1.41 -8.93
N LYS A 310 12.19 1.63 -10.17
CA LYS A 310 12.67 2.94 -10.65
C LYS A 310 11.52 3.92 -10.88
N ALA A 311 10.41 3.45 -11.44
CA ALA A 311 9.22 4.24 -11.67
C ALA A 311 8.39 4.33 -10.39
N GLU A 312 8.85 5.10 -9.39
CA GLU A 312 8.28 5.21 -8.02
C GLU A 312 6.77 5.55 -7.93
N HIS A 313 6.10 5.82 -9.06
CA HIS A 313 4.68 6.10 -9.19
C HIS A 313 3.86 4.95 -9.79
N THR A 314 4.48 3.85 -10.24
CA THR A 314 3.75 2.64 -10.66
C THR A 314 3.33 1.81 -9.45
N ARG A 315 2.39 0.89 -9.64
CA ARG A 315 1.96 -0.09 -8.65
C ARG A 315 2.29 -1.47 -9.19
N PHE A 316 2.79 -2.35 -8.33
CA PHE A 316 3.08 -3.73 -8.67
C PHE A 316 2.24 -4.63 -7.82
N ILE A 317 1.63 -5.64 -8.44
CA ILE A 317 1.03 -6.76 -7.74
C ILE A 317 1.28 -8.00 -8.58
N GLY A 318 2.02 -8.96 -8.04
CA GLY A 318 2.38 -10.16 -8.79
C GLY A 318 3.39 -11.03 -8.07
N ASP A 319 3.96 -11.98 -8.81
CA ASP A 319 5.02 -12.85 -8.31
C ASP A 319 6.35 -12.10 -8.25
N ALA A 320 7.13 -12.36 -7.21
CA ALA A 320 8.51 -11.88 -7.15
C ALA A 320 9.36 -12.63 -8.21
N PRO A 321 10.33 -11.97 -8.87
CA PRO A 321 11.15 -12.60 -9.90
C PRO A 321 11.82 -13.91 -9.42
N GLN A 322 11.54 -15.02 -10.11
CA GLN A 322 12.01 -16.37 -9.72
C GLN A 322 13.53 -16.55 -9.80
N SER A 323 14.22 -15.71 -10.56
CA SER A 323 15.68 -15.65 -10.59
C SER A 323 16.30 -15.13 -9.28
N ILE A 324 15.52 -14.39 -8.48
CA ILE A 324 15.96 -13.86 -7.18
C ILE A 324 15.61 -14.81 -6.04
N THR A 325 14.48 -15.50 -6.15
CA THR A 325 13.99 -16.41 -5.10
C THR A 325 13.67 -17.79 -5.66
N THR A 326 14.22 -18.81 -4.99
CA THR A 326 13.91 -20.23 -5.25
C THR A 326 12.44 -20.54 -4.95
N ILE A 327 11.84 -19.88 -3.95
CA ILE A 327 10.46 -20.14 -3.51
C ILE A 327 9.48 -19.13 -4.16
N PRO A 328 8.21 -19.53 -4.41
CA PRO A 328 7.21 -18.69 -5.06
C PRO A 328 6.70 -17.63 -4.06
N LEU A 329 7.35 -16.47 -4.07
CA LEU A 329 6.96 -15.31 -3.28
C LEU A 329 6.11 -14.35 -4.11
N LYS A 330 5.31 -13.55 -3.43
CA LYS A 330 4.55 -12.45 -4.03
C LYS A 330 5.13 -11.11 -3.61
N SER A 331 5.01 -10.12 -4.49
CA SER A 331 5.24 -8.71 -4.14
C SER A 331 3.99 -7.89 -4.46
N ALA A 332 3.71 -6.92 -3.60
CA ALA A 332 2.60 -6.00 -3.78
C ALA A 332 2.92 -4.61 -3.25
N THR A 333 2.57 -3.58 -4.01
CA THR A 333 2.45 -2.22 -3.53
C THR A 333 1.20 -2.12 -2.64
N SER A 334 1.38 -1.69 -1.40
CA SER A 334 0.30 -1.50 -0.41
C SER A 334 0.37 -0.09 0.16
N PHE A 335 -0.78 0.53 0.34
CA PHE A 335 -0.95 1.76 1.11
C PHE A 335 -0.82 1.46 2.60
N ILE A 336 0.17 2.10 3.24
CA ILE A 336 0.46 1.94 4.66
C ILE A 336 -0.34 2.99 5.44
N TRP A 337 -1.42 2.55 6.08
CA TRP A 337 -2.21 3.38 6.98
C TRP A 337 -1.46 3.55 8.31
N ARG A 338 -0.87 4.72 8.53
CA ARG A 338 0.03 4.95 9.68
C ARG A 338 -0.66 4.72 11.03
N LEU A 339 -1.97 4.97 11.13
CA LEU A 339 -2.70 4.70 12.38
C LEU A 339 -2.76 3.21 12.74
N HIS A 340 -2.44 2.30 11.82
CA HIS A 340 -2.31 0.86 12.09
C HIS A 340 -0.92 0.43 12.55
N LEU A 341 0.05 1.35 12.62
CA LEU A 341 1.39 1.10 13.17
C LEU A 341 1.45 1.51 14.66
N PRO A 342 2.26 0.84 15.51
CA PRO A 342 2.31 1.09 16.95
C PRO A 342 2.51 2.56 17.35
N ASN A 343 3.51 3.21 16.75
CA ASN A 343 3.88 4.61 16.97
C ASN A 343 3.59 5.49 15.75
N GLY A 344 2.79 5.00 14.80
CA GLY A 344 2.51 5.74 13.59
C GLY A 344 3.69 5.78 12.61
N LYS A 345 4.76 5.02 12.81
CA LYS A 345 5.98 5.04 11.99
C LYS A 345 6.39 3.64 11.57
N LEU A 346 7.00 3.55 10.39
CA LEU A 346 7.61 2.32 9.90
C LEU A 346 8.97 2.12 10.58
N THR A 347 8.97 1.59 11.82
CA THR A 347 10.19 1.38 12.64
C THR A 347 11.01 0.20 12.15
N TYR A 348 10.36 -0.94 11.89
CA TYR A 348 11.02 -2.13 11.34
C TYR A 348 10.62 -2.37 9.88
N PRO A 349 11.51 -2.98 9.07
CA PRO A 349 11.21 -3.29 7.67
C PRO A 349 10.30 -4.52 7.53
N PHE A 350 9.86 -5.15 8.61
CA PHE A 350 8.99 -6.32 8.59
C PHE A 350 7.86 -6.15 9.61
N PHE A 351 6.69 -6.68 9.28
CA PHE A 351 5.50 -6.62 10.13
C PHE A 351 4.45 -7.65 9.67
N PRO A 352 3.48 -7.99 10.54
CA PRO A 352 2.39 -8.88 10.13
C PRO A 352 1.47 -8.18 9.12
N ILE A 353 1.11 -8.88 8.05
CA ILE A 353 0.19 -8.41 7.01
C ILE A 353 -1.00 -9.37 6.84
N LEU A 354 -2.10 -8.85 6.32
CA LEU A 354 -3.27 -9.61 5.90
C LEU A 354 -3.19 -9.93 4.41
N ILE A 355 -3.39 -11.21 4.08
CA ILE A 355 -3.46 -11.73 2.70
C ILE A 355 -4.73 -12.56 2.52
N SER A 356 -5.17 -12.75 1.28
CA SER A 356 -6.25 -13.69 0.94
C SER A 356 -6.11 -14.16 -0.50
N ASP A 357 -6.45 -15.41 -0.79
CA ASP A 357 -6.42 -15.93 -2.17
C ASP A 357 -7.51 -15.31 -3.06
N LYS A 358 -8.51 -14.62 -2.47
CA LYS A 358 -9.61 -13.99 -3.20
C LYS A 358 -9.31 -12.56 -3.67
N THR A 359 -8.21 -11.97 -3.23
CA THR A 359 -7.82 -10.61 -3.60
C THR A 359 -6.30 -10.50 -3.73
N PRO A 360 -5.79 -9.82 -4.76
CA PRO A 360 -4.35 -9.64 -4.91
C PRO A 360 -3.81 -8.54 -3.98
N PHE A 361 -4.68 -7.71 -3.40
CA PHE A 361 -4.31 -6.65 -2.47
C PHE A 361 -4.04 -7.17 -1.06
N ILE A 362 -3.08 -6.53 -0.38
CA ILE A 362 -2.68 -6.81 1.00
C ILE A 362 -2.81 -5.55 1.86
N THR A 363 -2.84 -5.72 3.17
CA THR A 363 -2.82 -4.59 4.11
C THR A 363 -2.05 -4.95 5.38
N VAL A 364 -1.57 -3.96 6.11
CA VAL A 364 -0.95 -4.16 7.44
C VAL A 364 -1.97 -4.76 8.40
N LEU A 365 -1.58 -5.76 9.20
CA LEU A 365 -2.41 -6.19 10.34
C LEU A 365 -2.43 -5.06 11.39
N PRO A 366 -3.60 -4.47 11.72
CA PRO A 366 -3.66 -3.37 12.66
C PRO A 366 -2.98 -3.71 14.00
N ALA A 367 -2.16 -2.77 14.51
CA ALA A 367 -1.35 -2.95 15.71
C ALA A 367 -2.12 -3.48 16.93
N TYR A 368 -3.40 -3.10 17.05
CA TYR A 368 -4.33 -3.64 18.05
C TYR A 368 -4.26 -5.17 18.22
N PHE A 369 -4.15 -5.91 17.12
CA PHE A 369 -4.19 -7.37 17.15
C PHE A 369 -2.91 -8.02 17.66
N TRP A 370 -1.78 -7.29 17.66
CA TRP A 370 -0.47 -7.79 18.09
C TRP A 370 0.21 -6.92 19.15
N GLN A 371 -0.54 -6.02 19.79
CA GLN A 371 -0.06 -5.11 20.84
C GLN A 371 0.57 -5.81 22.05
N ASP A 372 0.18 -7.05 22.31
CA ASP A 372 0.63 -7.85 23.46
C ASP A 372 1.86 -8.72 23.14
N THR A 373 2.47 -8.52 21.97
CA THR A 373 3.64 -9.28 21.50
C THR A 373 4.96 -8.56 21.83
N ALA A 374 6.04 -9.33 21.93
CA ALA A 374 7.39 -8.77 22.10
C ALA A 374 7.78 -7.83 20.95
N LEU A 375 7.31 -8.10 19.72
CA LEU A 375 7.56 -7.24 18.57
C LEU A 375 6.96 -5.84 18.76
N TYR A 376 5.74 -5.73 19.32
CA TYR A 376 5.14 -4.43 19.59
C TYR A 376 5.97 -3.63 20.59
N GLN A 377 6.42 -4.29 21.66
CA GLN A 377 7.25 -3.66 22.69
C GLN A 377 8.60 -3.19 22.12
N SER A 378 9.26 -4.01 21.29
CA SER A 378 10.51 -3.60 20.64
C SER A 378 10.29 -2.46 19.63
N TRP A 379 9.15 -2.46 18.93
CA TRP A 379 8.78 -1.40 17.99
C TRP A 379 8.71 -0.03 18.66
N LEU A 380 8.15 0.04 19.85
CA LEU A 380 8.09 1.28 20.64
C LEU A 380 9.44 1.62 21.29
N ALA A 381 10.24 0.62 21.68
CA ALA A 381 11.53 0.83 22.33
C ALA A 381 12.62 1.39 21.40
N GLU A 382 12.62 1.01 20.12
CA GLU A 382 13.62 1.49 19.14
C GLU A 382 13.63 3.03 19.05
N GLU A 383 12.46 3.66 19.13
CA GLU A 383 12.28 5.12 19.15
C GLU A 383 12.99 5.78 20.34
N SER A 384 12.91 5.16 21.53
CA SER A 384 13.57 5.68 22.74
C SER A 384 15.10 5.61 22.68
N SER A 385 15.65 4.71 21.88
CA SER A 385 17.10 4.50 21.76
C SER A 385 17.81 5.47 20.81
N THR A 386 17.07 6.06 19.85
CA THR A 386 17.65 6.94 18.82
C THR A 386 17.79 8.39 19.27
N GLU A 387 17.06 8.84 20.30
CA GLU A 387 17.06 10.25 20.75
C GLU A 387 17.55 10.49 22.19
N GLY A 388 17.90 9.46 22.96
CA GLY A 388 18.44 9.65 24.32
C GLY A 388 17.49 10.41 25.27
N GLN A 389 16.19 10.44 24.97
CA GLN A 389 15.16 11.05 25.80
C GLN A 389 14.28 9.98 26.47
N ASP A 390 13.78 10.32 27.66
CA ASP A 390 12.98 9.46 28.54
C ASP A 390 11.82 8.75 27.81
N SER A 391 11.63 7.46 28.15
CA SER A 391 10.59 6.58 27.61
C SER A 391 9.15 7.07 27.82
N GLU A 392 8.93 8.12 28.63
CA GLU A 392 7.60 8.70 28.88
C GLU A 392 7.07 9.54 27.69
N ASN A 393 7.90 9.84 26.69
CA ASN A 393 7.59 10.74 25.57
C ASN A 393 7.56 10.09 24.16
N SER A 394 7.48 8.76 24.06
CA SER A 394 7.32 8.07 22.76
C SER A 394 5.88 8.13 22.25
N VAL A 395 5.67 8.12 20.93
CA VAL A 395 4.32 8.10 20.36
C VAL A 395 3.72 6.69 20.46
N GLU A 396 2.49 6.57 20.94
CA GLU A 396 1.71 5.33 20.91
C GLU A 396 0.29 5.61 20.42
N ILE A 397 -0.10 4.99 19.30
CA ILE A 397 -1.31 5.35 18.57
C ILE A 397 -2.59 4.85 19.25
N LEU A 398 -2.58 3.62 19.78
CA LEU A 398 -3.79 2.98 20.30
C LEU A 398 -4.41 3.76 21.47
N PRO A 399 -3.65 4.16 22.51
CA PRO A 399 -4.20 4.99 23.59
C PRO A 399 -4.77 6.33 23.10
N ALA A 400 -4.05 7.00 22.19
CA ALA A 400 -4.45 8.31 21.65
C ALA A 400 -5.71 8.22 20.77
N PHE A 401 -5.84 7.13 20.01
CA PHE A 401 -7.01 6.90 19.17
C PHE A 401 -8.27 6.63 20.01
N GLU A 402 -8.18 5.87 21.11
CA GLU A 402 -9.34 5.67 22.00
C GLU A 402 -9.79 6.97 22.69
N GLN A 403 -8.84 7.79 23.15
CA GLN A 403 -9.15 8.98 23.96
C GLN A 403 -9.64 10.19 23.14
N GLY A 404 -9.20 10.34 21.89
CA GLY A 404 -9.38 11.59 21.13
C GLY A 404 -10.74 11.83 20.47
N GLN A 405 -11.85 11.27 20.98
CA GLN A 405 -13.21 11.48 20.43
C GLN A 405 -13.32 11.29 18.89
N GLN A 406 -12.58 10.31 18.36
CA GLN A 406 -12.38 10.09 16.92
C GLN A 406 -13.67 9.78 16.13
N GLN A 407 -14.73 9.38 16.84
CA GLN A 407 -15.99 8.96 16.24
C GLN A 407 -16.65 10.05 15.40
N HIS A 408 -16.47 11.33 15.73
CA HIS A 408 -17.12 12.41 14.99
C HIS A 408 -16.57 12.55 13.56
N LEU A 409 -15.24 12.46 13.37
CA LEU A 409 -14.65 12.56 12.04
C LEU A 409 -15.04 11.38 11.15
N TRP A 410 -14.98 10.15 11.68
CA TRP A 410 -15.41 8.97 10.93
C TRP A 410 -16.92 8.94 10.67
N GLN A 411 -17.73 9.62 11.47
CA GLN A 411 -19.15 9.86 11.16
C GLN A 411 -19.32 10.84 10.00
N LEU A 412 -18.57 11.96 10.03
CA LEU A 412 -18.59 12.99 8.98
C LEU A 412 -18.17 12.45 7.60
N PHE A 413 -17.26 11.49 7.58
CA PHE A 413 -16.74 10.85 6.37
C PHE A 413 -17.18 9.39 6.22
N SER A 414 -18.33 9.01 6.80
CA SER A 414 -18.75 7.60 6.90
C SER A 414 -18.89 6.88 5.56
N GLU A 415 -19.21 7.60 4.48
CA GLU A 415 -19.30 7.05 3.12
C GLU A 415 -17.92 6.78 2.49
N MET A 416 -16.87 7.39 3.04
CA MET A 416 -15.47 7.23 2.62
C MET A 416 -14.69 6.26 3.54
N CYS A 417 -15.33 5.71 4.57
CA CYS A 417 -14.70 4.76 5.48
C CYS A 417 -14.71 3.34 4.88
N TYR A 418 -13.55 2.70 4.84
CA TYR A 418 -13.39 1.33 4.38
C TYR A 418 -12.77 0.43 5.46
N PRO A 419 -13.28 -0.78 5.67
CA PRO A 419 -14.52 -1.27 5.10
C PRO A 419 -15.73 -0.58 5.75
N GLN A 420 -16.91 -0.71 5.14
CA GLN A 420 -18.13 -0.16 5.74
C GLN A 420 -18.49 -0.96 7.00
N LYS A 421 -19.19 -0.34 7.96
CA LYS A 421 -19.55 -1.03 9.22
C LYS A 421 -20.33 -2.33 9.01
N HIS A 422 -21.16 -2.38 7.95
CA HIS A 422 -21.94 -3.56 7.61
C HIS A 422 -21.13 -4.66 6.89
N ASP A 423 -19.93 -4.33 6.40
CA ASP A 423 -19.03 -5.29 5.73
C ASP A 423 -18.29 -6.19 6.72
N ILE A 424 -18.21 -5.78 7.98
CA ILE A 424 -17.68 -6.61 9.07
C ILE A 424 -18.81 -6.86 10.07
N PRO A 425 -19.66 -7.88 9.85
CA PRO A 425 -20.76 -8.21 10.76
C PRO A 425 -20.30 -8.46 12.20
N ALA A 426 -19.07 -8.94 12.37
CA ALA A 426 -18.42 -9.15 13.65
C ALA A 426 -18.31 -7.85 14.49
N LEU A 427 -18.10 -6.69 13.86
CA LEU A 427 -18.02 -5.39 14.55
C LEU A 427 -19.38 -4.84 14.98
N MET A 428 -20.48 -5.33 14.39
CA MET A 428 -21.83 -4.87 14.73
C MET A 428 -22.44 -5.56 15.96
N GLN A 429 -21.78 -6.57 16.53
CA GLN A 429 -22.32 -7.38 17.62
C GLN A 429 -21.84 -6.97 19.02
N THR A 430 -20.86 -6.08 19.10
CA THR A 430 -20.23 -5.67 20.36
C THR A 430 -20.96 -4.45 20.94
N LYS A 431 -21.13 -4.41 22.27
CA LYS A 431 -21.74 -3.27 22.96
C LYS A 431 -20.67 -2.23 23.31
N PRO A 432 -21.01 -0.92 23.36
CA PRO A 432 -20.08 0.11 23.82
C PRO A 432 -19.50 -0.26 25.18
N SER A 433 -18.17 -0.23 25.29
CA SER A 433 -17.48 -0.48 26.56
C SER A 433 -17.36 0.84 27.32
N THR A 434 -17.62 0.84 28.63
CA THR A 434 -17.42 2.03 29.47
C THR A 434 -16.04 2.06 30.14
N SER A 435 -15.13 1.15 29.77
CA SER A 435 -13.78 1.07 30.34
C SER A 435 -12.74 1.53 29.32
N ASN A 436 -11.92 2.53 29.68
CA ASN A 436 -10.66 2.79 28.98
C ASN A 436 -9.81 1.52 29.03
N HIS A 437 -9.43 1.01 27.86
CA HIS A 437 -8.66 -0.24 27.77
C HIS A 437 -7.14 0.01 27.83
N TYR A 438 -6.71 1.26 27.65
CA TYR A 438 -5.30 1.68 27.66
C TYR A 438 -4.96 2.70 28.75
N SER A 439 -3.66 2.87 28.99
CA SER A 439 -3.08 3.98 29.76
C SER A 439 -3.42 5.34 29.14
N GLU A 440 -3.27 6.42 29.93
CA GLU A 440 -3.45 7.79 29.44
C GLU A 440 -2.47 8.09 28.30
N ALA A 441 -2.96 8.68 27.20
CA ALA A 441 -2.15 8.98 26.04
C ALA A 441 -1.34 10.27 26.29
N ASN A 442 -0.06 10.29 25.92
CA ASN A 442 0.73 11.51 26.01
C ASN A 442 0.36 12.53 24.91
N GLU A 443 0.77 13.78 25.11
CA GLU A 443 0.45 14.90 24.22
C GLU A 443 0.95 14.68 22.78
N LYS A 444 2.15 14.10 22.62
CA LYS A 444 2.71 13.81 21.29
C LYS A 444 1.83 12.83 20.51
N SER A 445 1.34 11.78 21.17
CA SER A 445 0.48 10.77 20.56
C SER A 445 -0.86 11.36 20.13
N LEU A 446 -1.48 12.17 21.00
CA LEU A 446 -2.71 12.90 20.69
C LEU A 446 -2.51 13.86 19.51
N ASN A 447 -1.39 14.60 19.50
CA ASN A 447 -1.07 15.53 18.42
C ASN A 447 -0.86 14.80 17.08
N PHE A 448 -0.16 13.65 17.06
CA PHE A 448 0.03 12.87 15.85
C PHE A 448 -1.31 12.44 15.25
N VAL A 449 -2.21 11.85 16.06
CA VAL A 449 -3.54 11.45 15.59
C VAL A 449 -4.32 12.67 15.08
N HIS A 450 -4.29 13.79 15.80
CA HIS A 450 -4.93 15.04 15.37
C HIS A 450 -4.37 15.57 14.04
N MET A 451 -3.06 15.46 13.78
CA MET A 451 -2.47 15.86 12.51
C MET A 451 -2.87 14.94 11.36
N CYS A 452 -2.97 13.63 11.58
CA CYS A 452 -3.55 12.71 10.60
C CYS A 452 -5.00 13.10 10.25
N GLN A 453 -5.80 13.46 11.26
CA GLN A 453 -7.17 13.92 11.04
C GLN A 453 -7.24 15.25 10.28
N ALA A 454 -6.41 16.22 10.67
CA ALA A 454 -6.33 17.51 10.00
C ALA A 454 -5.95 17.35 8.52
N LYS A 455 -5.10 16.37 8.20
CA LYS A 455 -4.76 16.02 6.81
C LYS A 455 -5.96 15.49 6.04
N ILE A 456 -6.77 14.61 6.63
CA ILE A 456 -8.02 14.12 6.01
C ILE A 456 -8.97 15.29 5.73
N CYS A 457 -9.18 16.18 6.70
CA CYS A 457 -10.02 17.37 6.51
C CYS A 457 -9.46 18.35 5.47
N SER A 458 -8.14 18.43 5.33
CA SER A 458 -7.50 19.28 4.31
C SER A 458 -7.68 18.71 2.89
N ASP A 459 -7.58 17.38 2.78
CA ASP A 459 -7.81 16.62 1.56
C ASP A 459 -9.28 16.69 1.11
N TYR A 460 -10.21 16.69 2.06
CA TYR A 460 -11.65 16.67 1.84
C TYR A 460 -12.34 17.87 2.48
N GLN A 461 -12.54 18.92 1.69
CA GLN A 461 -13.13 20.18 2.15
C GLN A 461 -14.65 20.10 2.10
N ARG A 462 -15.26 19.48 3.12
CA ARG A 462 -16.72 19.41 3.26
C ARG A 462 -17.33 20.78 3.52
N TYR A 463 -18.44 21.07 2.83
CA TYR A 463 -19.28 22.22 3.12
C TYR A 463 -20.54 21.80 3.90
N GLU A 464 -20.72 22.37 5.09
CA GLU A 464 -21.93 22.21 5.92
C GLU A 464 -22.68 23.55 6.09
N PRO A 465 -23.91 23.69 5.57
CA PRO A 465 -24.65 24.95 5.61
C PRO A 465 -25.01 25.44 7.03
N GLU A 466 -25.29 24.53 7.98
CA GLU A 466 -25.84 24.86 9.31
C GLU A 466 -24.79 25.39 10.29
N VAL A 467 -23.55 24.88 10.22
CA VAL A 467 -22.42 25.36 11.04
C VAL A 467 -22.04 26.79 10.65
N TYR A 468 -22.26 27.16 9.39
CA TYR A 468 -21.90 28.45 8.82
C TYR A 468 -22.79 29.62 9.29
N GLU A 469 -24.12 29.43 9.40
CA GLU A 469 -25.02 30.50 9.88
C GLU A 469 -24.70 30.97 11.31
N LYS A 470 -24.05 30.11 12.10
CA LYS A 470 -23.52 30.44 13.43
C LYS A 470 -22.18 31.17 13.35
N VAL A 471 -21.20 30.63 12.60
CA VAL A 471 -19.83 31.19 12.56
C VAL A 471 -19.77 32.55 11.85
N ALA A 472 -20.59 32.75 10.80
CA ALA A 472 -20.67 34.03 10.07
C ALA A 472 -21.18 35.20 10.95
N LYS A 473 -21.87 34.91 12.07
CA LYS A 473 -22.33 35.91 13.04
C LYS A 473 -21.24 36.30 14.05
N GLU A 474 -20.19 35.50 14.21
CA GLU A 474 -19.29 35.60 15.37
C GLU A 474 -17.91 36.22 15.06
N ARG A 475 -17.37 36.16 13.82
CA ARG A 475 -16.04 36.74 13.49
C ARG A 475 -15.89 37.20 12.02
N PRO A 476 -15.87 38.52 11.72
CA PRO A 476 -15.78 39.03 10.34
C PRO A 476 -14.35 39.08 9.74
N ASP A 477 -13.29 39.15 10.55
CA ASP A 477 -12.03 39.77 10.08
C ASP A 477 -10.95 38.79 9.56
N GLY A 478 -11.15 37.47 9.65
CA GLY A 478 -10.05 36.49 9.44
C GLY A 478 -10.07 35.63 8.17
N GLN A 479 -11.07 35.73 7.29
CA GLN A 479 -11.35 34.63 6.33
C GLN A 479 -11.76 35.04 4.90
N ALA A 480 -11.23 36.12 4.32
CA ALA A 480 -11.59 36.52 2.94
C ALA A 480 -11.47 35.38 1.89
N LYS A 481 -10.44 34.51 2.01
CA LYS A 481 -10.26 33.35 1.13
C LYS A 481 -11.29 32.24 1.38
N ARG A 482 -11.50 31.83 2.64
CA ARG A 482 -12.49 30.79 2.99
C ARG A 482 -13.92 31.22 2.69
N VAL A 483 -14.25 32.50 2.92
CA VAL A 483 -15.55 33.08 2.55
C VAL A 483 -15.77 33.02 1.04
N LYS A 484 -14.74 33.33 0.24
CA LYS A 484 -14.81 33.25 -1.22
C LYS A 484 -14.99 31.81 -1.74
N GLU A 485 -14.26 30.84 -1.17
CA GLU A 485 -14.42 29.41 -1.46
C GLU A 485 -15.82 28.91 -1.09
N GLN A 486 -16.38 29.35 0.04
CA GLN A 486 -17.72 28.97 0.52
C GLN A 486 -18.85 29.60 -0.31
N MET A 487 -18.70 30.85 -0.78
CA MET A 487 -19.68 31.45 -1.70
C MET A 487 -19.79 30.67 -3.00
N GLN A 488 -18.68 30.12 -3.50
CA GLN A 488 -18.68 29.30 -4.70
C GLN A 488 -19.38 27.96 -4.49
N ALA A 489 -19.14 27.31 -3.36
CA ALA A 489 -19.85 26.10 -2.95
C ALA A 489 -21.37 26.30 -2.95
N GLN A 490 -21.84 27.43 -2.39
CA GLN A 490 -23.26 27.79 -2.40
C GLN A 490 -23.82 28.03 -3.80
N LEU A 491 -23.09 28.73 -4.67
CA LEU A 491 -23.50 28.95 -6.07
C LEU A 491 -23.64 27.63 -6.83
N ILE A 492 -22.72 26.68 -6.61
CA ILE A 492 -22.77 25.35 -7.21
C ILE A 492 -23.93 24.53 -6.64
N HIS A 493 -24.15 24.58 -5.32
CA HIS A 493 -25.25 23.85 -4.67
C HIS A 493 -26.62 24.28 -5.19
N GLN A 494 -26.80 25.57 -5.48
CA GLN A 494 -28.05 26.13 -6.01
C GLN A 494 -28.23 25.91 -7.52
N HIS A 495 -27.19 25.46 -8.23
CA HIS A 495 -27.25 25.29 -9.67
C HIS A 495 -27.93 23.98 -10.06
N ASP A 496 -28.81 24.05 -11.05
CA ASP A 496 -29.54 22.90 -11.56
C ASP A 496 -28.66 22.08 -12.52
N PHE A 497 -28.12 20.98 -12.00
CA PHE A 497 -27.37 20.00 -12.79
C PHE A 497 -28.23 18.81 -13.25
N SER A 498 -29.57 18.91 -13.24
CA SER A 498 -30.46 17.82 -13.70
C SER A 498 -30.25 17.45 -15.16
N TYR A 499 -29.78 18.40 -15.99
CA TYR A 499 -29.39 18.14 -17.37
C TYR A 499 -28.32 17.04 -17.46
N LEU A 500 -27.35 17.01 -16.52
CA LEU A 500 -26.27 16.02 -16.52
C LEU A 500 -26.84 14.62 -16.33
N LEU A 501 -27.79 14.43 -15.41
CA LEU A 501 -28.44 13.13 -15.21
C LEU A 501 -29.15 12.66 -16.49
N ALA A 502 -29.84 13.57 -17.19
CA ALA A 502 -30.48 13.24 -18.46
C ALA A 502 -29.46 12.83 -19.54
N GLU A 503 -28.28 13.47 -19.59
CA GLU A 503 -27.20 13.10 -20.51
C GLU A 503 -26.53 11.77 -20.16
N LEU A 504 -26.44 11.42 -18.86
CA LEU A 504 -25.90 10.14 -18.40
C LEU A 504 -26.84 8.96 -18.70
N GLU A 505 -28.15 9.22 -18.71
CA GLU A 505 -29.18 8.23 -19.09
C GLU A 505 -29.35 8.08 -20.61
N ASN A 506 -28.87 9.04 -21.41
CA ASN A 506 -29.06 9.03 -22.85
C ASN A 506 -28.23 7.92 -23.53
N GLN A 507 -28.91 6.93 -24.10
CA GLN A 507 -28.28 5.78 -24.75
C GLN A 507 -27.42 6.19 -25.96
N ASP A 508 -27.90 7.13 -26.79
CA ASP A 508 -27.16 7.56 -27.98
C ASP A 508 -25.83 8.24 -27.58
N PHE A 509 -25.83 9.01 -26.49
CA PHE A 509 -24.60 9.67 -26.00
C PHE A 509 -23.63 8.65 -25.43
N ASN A 510 -24.13 7.68 -24.67
CA ASN A 510 -23.33 6.59 -24.15
C ASN A 510 -22.68 5.78 -25.29
N ASP A 511 -23.44 5.43 -26.34
CA ASP A 511 -22.94 4.68 -27.49
C ASP A 511 -21.84 5.46 -28.25
N GLN A 512 -22.01 6.77 -28.45
CA GLN A 512 -20.98 7.63 -29.08
C GLN A 512 -19.68 7.68 -28.28
N LEU A 513 -19.77 7.65 -26.96
CA LEU A 513 -18.64 7.67 -26.04
C LEU A 513 -18.06 6.27 -25.75
N LYS A 514 -18.62 5.21 -26.35
CA LYS A 514 -18.31 3.81 -26.05
C LYS A 514 -18.50 3.48 -24.56
N GLN A 515 -19.45 4.14 -23.94
CA GLN A 515 -19.87 3.94 -22.57
C GLN A 515 -21.24 3.26 -22.53
N LYS A 516 -21.64 2.78 -21.35
CA LYS A 516 -22.96 2.21 -21.08
C LYS A 516 -23.57 2.90 -19.88
N GLY A 517 -24.87 3.22 -20.02
CA GLY A 517 -25.65 3.80 -18.94
C GLY A 517 -25.68 2.92 -17.68
N LEU A 518 -25.90 3.55 -16.55
CA LEU A 518 -26.01 2.92 -15.23
C LEU A 518 -27.45 3.07 -14.71
N PRO A 519 -28.42 2.29 -15.23
CA PRO A 519 -29.84 2.48 -14.91
C PRO A 519 -30.13 2.33 -13.42
N LYS A 520 -29.42 1.45 -12.71
CA LYS A 520 -29.53 1.31 -11.25
C LYS A 520 -29.18 2.59 -10.52
N ALA A 521 -28.10 3.28 -10.92
CA ALA A 521 -27.70 4.55 -10.31
C ALA A 521 -28.74 5.65 -10.61
N ALA A 522 -29.20 5.74 -11.85
CA ALA A 522 -30.25 6.67 -12.27
C ALA A 522 -31.56 6.47 -11.48
N GLU A 523 -32.03 5.22 -11.38
CA GLU A 523 -33.23 4.87 -10.62
C GLU A 523 -33.11 5.21 -9.14
N MET A 524 -31.95 4.97 -8.53
CA MET A 524 -31.70 5.33 -7.13
C MET A 524 -31.73 6.84 -6.92
N LEU A 525 -31.12 7.63 -7.80
CA LEU A 525 -31.11 9.10 -7.69
C LEU A 525 -32.47 9.76 -7.97
N LYS A 526 -33.37 9.07 -8.66
CA LYS A 526 -34.77 9.48 -8.83
C LYS A 526 -35.61 9.30 -7.56
N LYS A 527 -35.15 8.51 -6.57
CA LYS A 527 -35.84 8.39 -5.28
C LYS A 527 -35.72 9.71 -4.51
N HIS A 528 -36.84 10.22 -3.98
CA HIS A 528 -36.86 11.48 -3.24
C HIS A 528 -35.99 11.51 -1.97
N LYS A 529 -35.66 10.35 -1.39
CA LYS A 529 -34.73 10.22 -0.25
C LYS A 529 -33.97 8.89 -0.37
N LEU A 530 -32.65 8.95 -0.21
CA LEU A 530 -31.78 7.79 -0.05
C LEU A 530 -31.44 7.63 1.43
N SER A 531 -31.57 6.42 1.97
CA SER A 531 -31.01 6.10 3.29
C SER A 531 -29.47 6.05 3.22
N GLN A 532 -28.79 6.18 4.36
CA GLN A 532 -27.32 6.09 4.41
C GLN A 532 -26.80 4.76 3.84
N VAL A 533 -27.53 3.66 4.06
CA VAL A 533 -27.17 2.34 3.53
C VAL A 533 -27.31 2.31 2.01
N GLU A 534 -28.39 2.85 1.46
CA GLU A 534 -28.57 2.94 0.01
C GLU A 534 -27.54 3.86 -0.64
N LEU A 535 -27.17 4.97 0.01
CA LEU A 535 -26.12 5.87 -0.46
C LEU A 535 -24.77 5.16 -0.49
N ASN A 536 -24.39 4.46 0.58
CA ASN A 536 -23.13 3.72 0.63
C ASN A 536 -23.10 2.61 -0.42
N TYR A 537 -24.22 1.91 -0.66
CA TYR A 537 -24.35 0.94 -1.75
C TYR A 537 -24.18 1.59 -3.13
N LEU A 538 -24.80 2.75 -3.36
CA LEU A 538 -24.67 3.49 -4.61
C LEU A 538 -23.21 3.90 -4.86
N ILE A 539 -22.53 4.46 -3.85
CA ILE A 539 -21.13 4.88 -3.95
C ILE A 539 -20.23 3.67 -4.25
N ALA A 540 -20.39 2.56 -3.52
CA ALA A 540 -19.62 1.33 -3.77
C ALA A 540 -19.86 0.78 -5.18
N PHE A 541 -21.13 0.76 -5.63
CA PHE A 541 -21.49 0.34 -6.99
C PHE A 541 -20.85 1.24 -8.06
N LEU A 542 -20.82 2.56 -7.84
CA LEU A 542 -20.19 3.50 -8.75
C LEU A 542 -18.67 3.31 -8.79
N HIS A 543 -17.99 3.19 -7.65
CA HIS A 543 -16.56 2.92 -7.60
C HIS A 543 -16.20 1.61 -8.30
N GLN A 544 -16.94 0.53 -8.06
CA GLN A 544 -16.76 -0.74 -8.77
C GLN A 544 -16.98 -0.60 -10.29
N SER A 545 -17.91 0.27 -10.69
CA SER A 545 -18.18 0.54 -12.10
C SER A 545 -17.06 1.35 -12.78
N VAL A 546 -16.28 2.14 -12.02
CA VAL A 546 -15.10 2.85 -12.55
C VAL A 546 -14.06 1.86 -13.10
N SER A 547 -13.88 0.71 -12.44
CA SER A 547 -12.95 -0.34 -12.88
C SER A 547 -13.34 -1.04 -14.19
N GLN A 548 -14.53 -0.75 -14.75
CA GLN A 548 -15.00 -1.34 -15.99
C GLN A 548 -14.92 -0.31 -17.13
N PRO A 549 -14.10 -0.52 -18.17
CA PRO A 549 -13.88 0.48 -19.23
C PRO A 549 -15.16 0.98 -19.91
N GLN A 550 -16.18 0.13 -20.04
CA GLN A 550 -17.47 0.48 -20.63
C GLN A 550 -18.38 1.31 -19.71
N HIS A 551 -18.03 1.52 -18.44
CA HIS A 551 -18.81 2.30 -17.48
C HIS A 551 -18.01 3.43 -16.82
N GLU A 552 -16.69 3.44 -17.00
CA GLU A 552 -15.71 4.26 -16.30
C GLU A 552 -16.13 5.74 -16.19
N THR A 553 -16.24 6.45 -17.31
CA THR A 553 -16.48 7.90 -17.29
C THR A 553 -17.91 8.23 -16.87
N THR A 554 -18.87 7.33 -17.14
CA THR A 554 -20.26 7.49 -16.71
C THR A 554 -20.36 7.37 -15.19
N ALA A 555 -19.69 6.40 -14.58
CA ALA A 555 -19.64 6.23 -13.14
C ALA A 555 -18.95 7.43 -12.44
N LEU A 556 -17.83 7.90 -13.00
CA LEU A 556 -17.14 9.10 -12.51
C LEU A 556 -18.04 10.34 -12.52
N LEU A 557 -18.87 10.52 -13.55
CA LEU A 557 -19.79 11.65 -13.63
C LEU A 557 -20.97 11.56 -12.66
N TYR A 558 -21.46 10.35 -12.35
CA TYR A 558 -22.43 10.17 -11.25
C TYR A 558 -21.81 10.50 -9.88
N LEU A 559 -20.59 10.06 -9.62
CA LEU A 559 -19.86 10.43 -8.40
C LEU A 559 -19.66 11.95 -8.33
N ALA A 560 -19.22 12.59 -9.41
CA ALA A 560 -19.10 14.04 -9.48
C ALA A 560 -20.43 14.76 -9.18
N TYR A 561 -21.53 14.31 -9.77
CA TYR A 561 -22.85 14.89 -9.54
C TYR A 561 -23.24 14.85 -8.06
N LEU A 562 -23.03 13.73 -7.37
CA LEU A 562 -23.33 13.58 -5.95
C LEU A 562 -22.57 14.60 -5.08
N TYR A 563 -21.26 14.78 -5.34
CA TYR A 563 -20.41 15.72 -4.62
C TYR A 563 -20.64 17.19 -5.00
N LEU A 564 -21.13 17.48 -6.21
CA LEU A 564 -21.54 18.83 -6.62
C LEU A 564 -22.84 19.25 -5.96
N GLN A 565 -23.86 18.38 -5.96
CA GLN A 565 -25.18 18.70 -5.46
C GLN A 565 -25.21 18.85 -3.95
N GLY A 566 -24.44 18.04 -3.21
CA GLY A 566 -24.46 18.12 -1.75
C GLY A 566 -25.79 17.66 -1.10
N GLN A 567 -26.69 17.02 -1.87
CA GLN A 567 -28.05 16.69 -1.43
C GLN A 567 -28.10 15.40 -0.60
N TYR A 568 -27.34 14.38 -1.03
CA TYR A 568 -27.29 13.07 -0.37
C TYR A 568 -26.04 12.89 0.47
N LEU A 569 -24.96 13.58 0.10
CA LEU A 569 -23.67 13.57 0.77
C LEU A 569 -23.16 14.99 0.92
N ALA A 570 -22.28 15.25 1.88
CA ALA A 570 -21.76 16.60 2.09
C ALA A 570 -20.96 17.06 0.86
N GLN A 571 -21.27 18.27 0.36
CA GLN A 571 -20.68 18.82 -0.85
C GLN A 571 -19.15 18.92 -0.72
N ASP A 572 -18.44 18.46 -1.76
CA ASP A 572 -16.99 18.59 -1.85
C ASP A 572 -16.58 18.87 -3.31
N LEU A 573 -16.24 20.14 -3.56
CA LEU A 573 -15.91 20.60 -4.91
C LEU A 573 -14.57 20.05 -5.41
N LYS A 574 -13.63 19.71 -4.52
CA LYS A 574 -12.34 19.13 -4.93
C LYS A 574 -12.54 17.71 -5.43
N ILE A 575 -13.31 16.89 -4.71
CA ILE A 575 -13.64 15.52 -5.11
C ILE A 575 -14.43 15.55 -6.43
N ALA A 576 -15.46 16.38 -6.52
CA ALA A 576 -16.21 16.55 -7.76
C ALA A 576 -15.29 16.90 -8.93
N GLN A 577 -14.45 17.92 -8.78
CA GLN A 577 -13.53 18.35 -9.83
C GLN A 577 -12.53 17.25 -10.22
N ARG A 578 -12.08 16.42 -9.27
CA ARG A 578 -11.20 15.28 -9.55
C ARG A 578 -11.89 14.27 -10.46
N PHE A 579 -13.09 13.82 -10.11
CA PHE A 579 -13.83 12.86 -10.94
C PHE A 579 -14.17 13.42 -12.32
N ILE A 580 -14.55 14.70 -12.41
CA ILE A 580 -14.79 15.36 -13.70
C ILE A 580 -13.50 15.41 -14.52
N SER A 581 -12.36 15.69 -13.91
CA SER A 581 -11.07 15.76 -14.62
C SER A 581 -10.62 14.40 -15.15
N LEU A 582 -10.85 13.32 -14.39
CA LEU A 582 -10.62 11.95 -14.85
C LEU A 582 -11.53 11.59 -16.03
N ALA A 583 -12.83 11.91 -15.95
CA ALA A 583 -13.77 11.66 -17.03
C ALA A 583 -13.46 12.50 -18.29
N ALA A 584 -13.02 13.75 -18.13
CA ALA A 584 -12.76 14.70 -19.24
C ALA A 584 -11.66 14.26 -20.22
N ILE A 585 -10.83 13.27 -19.86
CA ILE A 585 -9.84 12.68 -20.75
C ILE A 585 -10.54 12.14 -22.00
N ASN A 586 -11.60 11.35 -21.81
CA ASN A 586 -12.28 10.62 -22.89
C ASN A 586 -13.77 10.98 -23.05
N ASP A 587 -14.35 11.79 -22.15
CA ASP A 587 -15.78 12.11 -22.13
C ASP A 587 -16.06 13.60 -22.34
N TRP A 588 -16.76 13.94 -23.42
CA TRP A 588 -17.10 15.33 -23.72
C TRP A 588 -18.13 15.93 -22.77
N ARG A 589 -18.95 15.10 -22.07
CA ARG A 589 -19.93 15.57 -21.07
C ARG A 589 -19.20 16.18 -19.88
N ALA A 590 -18.09 15.57 -19.49
CA ALA A 590 -17.24 16.08 -18.41
C ALA A 590 -16.61 17.43 -18.77
N ILE A 591 -16.12 17.61 -20.01
CA ILE A 591 -15.56 18.89 -20.48
C ILE A 591 -16.64 19.99 -20.46
N TYR A 592 -17.85 19.67 -20.92
CA TYR A 592 -18.97 20.61 -20.88
C TYR A 592 -19.40 20.94 -19.46
N LEU A 593 -19.45 19.96 -18.56
CA LEU A 593 -19.70 20.17 -17.13
C LEU A 593 -18.64 21.09 -16.49
N GLN A 594 -17.36 20.96 -16.84
CA GLN A 594 -16.33 21.91 -16.37
C GLN A 594 -16.61 23.34 -16.84
N ALA A 595 -17.10 23.52 -18.08
CA ALA A 595 -17.46 24.82 -18.58
C ALA A 595 -18.66 25.42 -17.82
N GLU A 596 -19.71 24.64 -17.58
CA GLU A 596 -20.89 25.11 -16.82
C GLU A 596 -20.53 25.45 -15.37
N ILE A 597 -19.68 24.65 -14.70
CA ILE A 597 -19.14 24.99 -13.37
C ILE A 597 -18.36 26.31 -13.42
N GLY A 598 -17.50 26.50 -14.43
CA GLY A 598 -16.73 27.73 -14.59
C GLY A 598 -17.58 28.97 -14.89
N LEU A 599 -18.77 28.80 -15.48
CA LEU A 599 -19.74 29.88 -15.68
C LEU A 599 -20.44 30.28 -14.37
N VAL A 600 -20.74 29.30 -13.52
CA VAL A 600 -21.44 29.50 -12.23
C VAL A 600 -20.49 30.02 -11.15
N ALA A 601 -19.30 29.44 -11.06
CA ALA A 601 -18.30 29.76 -10.05
C ALA A 601 -16.91 30.02 -10.69
N PRO A 602 -16.70 31.21 -11.27
CA PRO A 602 -15.49 31.49 -12.06
C PRO A 602 -14.15 31.36 -11.34
N ASP A 603 -14.06 31.52 -10.01
CA ASP A 603 -12.75 31.32 -9.35
C ASP A 603 -12.40 29.85 -9.08
N LEU A 604 -13.32 28.89 -9.26
CA LEU A 604 -12.95 27.47 -9.32
C LEU A 604 -12.10 27.17 -10.58
N VAL A 605 -12.18 28.02 -11.61
CA VAL A 605 -11.35 27.91 -12.80
C VAL A 605 -9.86 28.08 -12.46
N ARG A 606 -9.52 28.90 -11.44
CA ARG A 606 -8.13 29.12 -11.02
C ARG A 606 -7.44 27.82 -10.65
N SER A 607 -8.04 27.03 -9.75
CA SER A 607 -7.43 25.79 -9.25
C SER A 607 -7.26 24.77 -10.37
N ARG A 608 -8.17 24.77 -11.36
CA ARG A 608 -8.07 23.90 -12.54
C ARG A 608 -6.94 24.33 -13.47
N MET A 609 -6.84 25.62 -13.79
CA MET A 609 -5.80 26.15 -14.67
C MET A 609 -4.39 26.05 -14.06
N TYR A 610 -4.29 26.06 -12.73
CA TYR A 610 -3.02 26.10 -12.01
C TYR A 610 -2.03 25.01 -12.45
N GLN A 611 -2.47 23.75 -12.58
CA GLN A 611 -1.58 22.65 -12.97
C GLN A 611 -1.03 22.82 -14.39
N GLU A 612 -1.89 23.19 -15.34
CA GLU A 612 -1.52 23.41 -16.73
C GLU A 612 -0.55 24.60 -16.88
N VAL A 613 -0.87 25.72 -16.22
CA VAL A 613 -0.05 26.93 -16.22
C VAL A 613 1.30 26.70 -15.57
N THR A 614 1.35 25.98 -14.44
CA THR A 614 2.61 25.67 -13.75
C THR A 614 3.52 24.80 -14.61
N SER A 615 2.94 23.80 -15.31
CA SER A 615 3.70 22.96 -16.24
C SER A 615 4.26 23.77 -17.41
N GLN A 616 3.46 24.64 -18.02
CA GLN A 616 3.88 25.48 -19.15
C GLN A 616 4.99 26.48 -18.77
N THR A 617 4.94 27.01 -17.55
CA THR A 617 5.85 28.07 -17.08
C THR A 617 7.12 27.57 -16.41
N ALA A 618 7.20 26.28 -16.07
CA ALA A 618 8.32 25.70 -15.31
C ALA A 618 9.69 26.04 -15.91
N GLN A 619 9.87 25.86 -17.23
CA GLN A 619 11.13 26.13 -17.91
C GLN A 619 11.47 27.63 -17.94
N VAL A 620 10.46 28.50 -18.15
CA VAL A 620 10.65 29.96 -18.18
C VAL A 620 11.07 30.49 -16.81
N VAL A 621 10.45 29.99 -15.73
CA VAL A 621 10.81 30.35 -14.36
C VAL A 621 12.22 29.86 -14.03
N LEU A 622 12.58 28.63 -14.42
CA LEU A 622 13.92 28.08 -14.22
C LEU A 622 15.01 28.84 -15.00
N SER A 623 14.71 29.30 -16.21
CA SER A 623 15.65 30.09 -17.01
C SER A 623 15.80 31.55 -16.52
N ASN A 624 14.95 32.02 -15.61
CA ASN A 624 14.92 33.42 -15.14
C ASN A 624 14.84 33.52 -13.61
N ILE A 625 15.65 32.72 -12.90
CA ILE A 625 15.66 32.61 -11.42
C ILE A 625 15.81 33.97 -10.73
N GLU A 626 16.57 34.90 -11.31
CA GLU A 626 16.78 36.24 -10.73
C GLU A 626 15.49 37.08 -10.65
N HIS A 627 14.48 36.77 -11.46
CA HIS A 627 13.17 37.45 -11.51
C HIS A 627 12.02 36.57 -10.99
N HIS A 628 12.33 35.48 -10.27
CA HIS A 628 11.37 34.46 -9.84
C HIS A 628 10.12 35.02 -9.14
N ALA A 629 10.30 35.96 -8.19
CA ALA A 629 9.18 36.56 -7.46
C ALA A 629 8.24 37.39 -8.36
N TYR A 630 8.80 38.09 -9.35
CA TYR A 630 8.02 38.87 -10.32
C TYR A 630 7.25 37.97 -11.28
N LEU A 631 7.88 36.90 -11.78
CA LEU A 631 7.23 35.92 -12.65
C LEU A 631 6.09 35.19 -11.93
N HIS A 632 6.29 34.77 -10.68
CA HIS A 632 5.22 34.16 -9.89
C HIS A 632 4.03 35.11 -9.69
N LYS A 633 4.29 36.40 -9.45
CA LYS A 633 3.22 37.41 -9.36
C LYS A 633 2.45 37.53 -10.67
N LEU A 634 3.13 37.60 -11.82
CA LEU A 634 2.47 37.68 -13.12
C LEU A 634 1.65 36.42 -13.46
N ILE A 635 2.12 35.24 -13.03
CA ILE A 635 1.38 33.98 -13.16
C ILE A 635 0.13 34.00 -12.29
N ASP A 636 0.22 34.49 -11.05
CA ASP A 636 -0.94 34.66 -10.18
C ASP A 636 -1.94 35.67 -10.75
N ASP A 637 -1.45 36.79 -11.30
CA ASP A 637 -2.26 37.80 -11.97
C ASP A 637 -2.98 37.21 -13.19
N PHE A 638 -2.30 36.39 -14.00
CA PHE A 638 -2.90 35.67 -15.13
C PHE A 638 -4.03 34.75 -14.67
N LEU A 639 -3.77 33.92 -13.65
CA LEU A 639 -4.73 32.96 -13.11
C LEU A 639 -5.95 33.64 -12.48
N ASP A 640 -5.80 34.85 -11.94
CA ASP A 640 -6.92 35.63 -11.38
C ASP A 640 -7.67 36.49 -12.39
N HIS A 641 -7.08 36.75 -13.56
CA HIS A 641 -7.63 37.66 -14.55
C HIS A 641 -8.98 37.21 -15.11
N ALA A 642 -9.99 38.08 -15.04
CA ALA A 642 -11.37 37.74 -15.41
C ALA A 642 -11.52 37.30 -16.88
N MET A 643 -10.77 37.92 -17.81
CA MET A 643 -10.81 37.51 -19.22
C MET A 643 -10.13 36.17 -19.48
N VAL A 644 -9.11 35.82 -18.69
CA VAL A 644 -8.42 34.53 -18.81
C VAL A 644 -9.38 33.41 -18.39
N LYS A 645 -10.07 33.57 -17.27
CA LYS A 645 -11.11 32.65 -16.80
C LYS A 645 -12.23 32.47 -17.85
N LYS A 646 -12.73 33.57 -18.43
CA LYS A 646 -13.74 33.53 -19.50
C LYS A 646 -13.24 32.84 -20.76
N GLU A 647 -12.00 33.11 -21.17
CA GLU A 647 -11.39 32.47 -22.34
C GLU A 647 -11.18 30.97 -22.12
N TYR A 648 -10.80 30.56 -20.92
CA TYR A 648 -10.70 29.16 -20.53
C TYR A 648 -12.06 28.45 -20.61
N VAL A 649 -13.12 29.04 -20.06
CA VAL A 649 -14.47 28.49 -20.18
C VAL A 649 -14.92 28.41 -21.65
N ARG A 650 -14.59 29.43 -22.46
CA ARG A 650 -14.87 29.42 -23.90
C ARG A 650 -14.13 28.27 -24.61
N SER A 651 -12.86 28.04 -24.28
CA SER A 651 -12.07 26.96 -24.88
C SER A 651 -12.63 25.58 -24.51
N LEU A 652 -13.08 25.38 -23.27
CA LEU A 652 -13.76 24.15 -22.85
C LEU A 652 -15.03 23.88 -23.68
N LEU A 653 -15.90 24.88 -23.88
CA LEU A 653 -17.10 24.73 -24.72
C LEU A 653 -16.76 24.44 -26.19
N GLN A 654 -15.70 25.08 -26.70
CA GLN A 654 -15.21 24.82 -28.05
C GLN A 654 -14.68 23.38 -28.19
N THR A 655 -13.90 22.90 -27.22
CA THR A 655 -13.40 21.51 -27.19
C THR A 655 -14.54 20.51 -27.06
N ALA A 656 -15.53 20.77 -26.20
CA ALA A 656 -16.72 19.91 -26.06
C ALA A 656 -17.49 19.80 -27.39
N LYS A 657 -17.66 20.93 -28.10
CA LYS A 657 -18.24 20.94 -29.44
C LYS A 657 -17.42 20.12 -30.43
N GLU A 658 -16.10 20.31 -30.49
CA GLU A 658 -15.22 19.58 -31.42
C GLU A 658 -15.23 18.07 -31.16
N LYS A 659 -15.38 17.67 -29.89
CA LYS A 659 -15.58 16.27 -29.48
C LYS A 659 -17.02 15.75 -29.68
N GLY A 660 -17.94 16.57 -30.20
CA GLY A 660 -19.27 16.14 -30.62
C GLY A 660 -20.42 16.43 -29.65
N HIS A 661 -20.22 17.23 -28.60
CA HIS A 661 -21.30 17.57 -27.66
C HIS A 661 -22.47 18.29 -28.39
N PRO A 662 -23.72 17.81 -28.28
CA PRO A 662 -24.84 18.31 -29.08
C PRO A 662 -25.27 19.74 -28.76
N LEU A 663 -25.22 20.14 -27.48
CA LEU A 663 -25.63 21.48 -27.02
C LEU A 663 -24.50 22.52 -26.97
N ALA A 664 -23.23 22.11 -27.05
CA ALA A 664 -22.09 23.00 -26.80
C ALA A 664 -22.03 24.18 -27.79
N GLN A 665 -22.32 23.96 -29.07
CA GLN A 665 -22.34 25.02 -30.08
C GLN A 665 -23.43 26.07 -29.76
N GLN A 666 -24.66 25.63 -29.50
CA GLN A 666 -25.76 26.54 -29.20
C GLN A 666 -25.48 27.33 -27.92
N ARG A 667 -24.95 26.66 -26.89
CA ARG A 667 -24.57 27.28 -25.62
C ARG A 667 -23.49 28.34 -25.82
N LEU A 668 -22.43 28.02 -26.55
CA LEU A 668 -21.34 28.95 -26.88
C LEU A 668 -21.84 30.18 -27.62
N THR A 669 -22.64 30.00 -28.68
CA THR A 669 -23.23 31.13 -29.44
C THR A 669 -24.11 32.01 -28.55
N THR A 670 -24.91 31.41 -27.68
CA THR A 670 -25.80 32.14 -26.76
C THR A 670 -25.00 32.98 -25.77
N LEU A 671 -23.95 32.43 -25.17
CA LEU A 671 -23.12 33.13 -24.18
C LEU A 671 -22.30 34.27 -24.80
N ILE A 672 -21.85 34.10 -26.05
CA ILE A 672 -21.21 35.17 -26.82
C ILE A 672 -22.21 36.29 -27.11
N ALA A 673 -23.41 35.96 -27.59
CA ALA A 673 -24.46 36.95 -27.87
C ALA A 673 -24.90 37.73 -26.62
N GLN A 674 -24.84 37.09 -25.43
CA GLN A 674 -25.12 37.72 -24.14
C GLN A 674 -23.93 38.53 -23.58
N GLY A 675 -22.78 38.56 -24.26
CA GLY A 675 -21.57 39.23 -23.77
C GLY A 675 -20.92 38.56 -22.54
N LYS A 676 -21.32 37.33 -22.21
CA LYS A 676 -20.77 36.58 -21.07
C LYS A 676 -19.40 35.97 -21.39
N LEU A 677 -19.20 35.55 -22.64
CA LEU A 677 -17.94 35.01 -23.16
C LEU A 677 -17.41 35.86 -24.33
N PRO A 678 -16.09 35.91 -24.55
CA PRO A 678 -15.52 36.63 -25.67
C PRO A 678 -15.88 35.97 -27.01
N PRO A 679 -16.13 36.76 -28.08
CA PRO A 679 -16.49 36.22 -29.40
C PRO A 679 -15.32 35.55 -30.12
N TYR A 680 -14.08 35.92 -29.78
CA TYR A 680 -12.87 35.38 -30.38
C TYR A 680 -11.78 35.14 -29.33
N ALA A 681 -10.97 34.13 -29.63
CA ALA A 681 -9.68 33.86 -29.02
C ALA A 681 -8.82 35.12 -28.99
N THR A 682 -8.37 35.56 -27.81
CA THR A 682 -7.38 36.63 -27.69
C THR A 682 -6.06 36.01 -27.20
N PRO A 683 -4.99 35.97 -28.03
CA PRO A 683 -3.77 35.21 -27.72
C PRO A 683 -3.16 35.48 -26.34
N ARG A 684 -3.15 36.74 -25.90
CA ARG A 684 -2.65 37.17 -24.57
C ARG A 684 -3.39 36.50 -23.40
N TYR A 685 -4.67 36.17 -23.55
CA TYR A 685 -5.47 35.56 -22.48
C TYR A 685 -5.59 34.04 -22.64
N GLN A 686 -5.07 33.47 -23.72
CA GLN A 686 -5.07 32.02 -23.98
C GLN A 686 -3.84 31.32 -23.43
N ASN A 687 -2.69 31.99 -23.51
CA ASN A 687 -1.40 31.38 -23.22
C ASN A 687 -0.66 32.22 -22.19
N VAL A 688 -0.29 31.60 -21.07
CA VAL A 688 0.47 32.26 -19.99
C VAL A 688 1.84 32.74 -20.49
N ILE A 689 2.47 32.04 -21.44
CA ILE A 689 3.75 32.46 -22.03
C ILE A 689 3.57 33.80 -22.78
N THR A 690 2.53 33.91 -23.62
CA THR A 690 2.22 35.16 -24.33
C THR A 690 1.84 36.30 -23.38
N TRP A 691 1.20 35.98 -22.25
CA TRP A 691 0.95 36.94 -21.17
C TRP A 691 2.25 37.45 -20.54
N LEU A 692 3.17 36.53 -20.20
CA LEU A 692 4.46 36.85 -19.62
C LEU A 692 5.30 37.69 -20.59
N GLU A 693 5.42 37.28 -21.85
CA GLU A 693 6.13 38.01 -22.90
C GLU A 693 5.62 39.45 -23.06
N TYR A 694 4.29 39.63 -23.05
CA TYR A 694 3.68 40.95 -23.14
C TYR A 694 4.06 41.85 -21.96
N HIS A 695 3.96 41.33 -20.73
CA HIS A 695 4.23 42.12 -19.52
C HIS A 695 5.73 42.40 -19.33
N ILE A 696 6.61 41.47 -19.74
CA ILE A 696 8.06 41.69 -19.75
C ILE A 696 8.43 42.77 -20.77
N ALA A 697 7.83 42.74 -21.98
CA ALA A 697 8.07 43.75 -23.00
C ALA A 697 7.58 45.15 -22.58
N GLN A 698 6.46 45.25 -21.86
CA GLN A 698 5.97 46.53 -21.33
C GLN A 698 6.88 47.11 -20.24
N ASP A 699 7.35 46.28 -19.30
CA ASP A 699 8.29 46.72 -18.26
C ASP A 699 9.61 47.23 -18.87
N GLN A 700 10.12 46.55 -19.91
CA GLN A 700 11.29 47.00 -20.66
C GLN A 700 11.07 48.33 -21.41
N GLN A 701 9.85 48.59 -21.91
CA GLN A 701 9.49 49.85 -22.56
C GLN A 701 9.30 51.01 -21.56
N GLU A 702 8.73 50.75 -20.38
CA GLU A 702 8.60 51.74 -19.32
C GLU A 702 9.95 52.13 -18.71
N GLN A 703 10.90 51.20 -18.65
CA GLN A 703 12.28 51.46 -18.24
C GLN A 703 13.12 52.21 -19.28
N SER A 704 12.69 52.26 -20.55
CA SER A 704 13.39 52.94 -21.66
C SER A 704 12.70 54.22 -22.16
N ALA A 705 11.59 54.64 -21.55
CA ALA A 705 10.99 55.95 -21.79
C ALA A 705 11.79 57.08 -21.09
N PRO A 706 12.05 58.22 -21.75
CA PRO A 706 12.77 59.33 -21.13
C PRO A 706 11.92 59.93 -19.99
N GLN A 707 12.43 59.86 -18.76
CA GLN A 707 11.80 60.56 -17.63
C GLN A 707 11.84 62.09 -17.87
N PRO A 708 10.74 62.83 -17.61
CA PRO A 708 10.82 64.29 -17.55
C PRO A 708 11.68 64.68 -16.33
N GLU A 709 12.66 65.54 -16.57
CA GLU A 709 13.55 66.09 -15.54
C GLU A 709 12.74 66.65 -14.37
N THR A 710 12.71 65.92 -13.25
CA THR A 710 12.37 66.52 -11.97
C THR A 710 13.17 65.89 -10.83
N GLN A 711 14.14 66.70 -10.38
CA GLN A 711 14.85 66.73 -9.11
C GLN A 711 14.79 65.53 -8.16
N VAL A 712 15.99 64.99 -7.94
CA VAL A 712 16.47 64.23 -6.78
C VAL A 712 15.82 64.68 -5.47
N GLN A 713 15.07 63.78 -4.84
CA GLN A 713 15.10 63.61 -3.39
C GLN A 713 15.35 62.13 -3.09
N ALA A 714 16.57 61.86 -2.61
CA ALA A 714 16.94 60.58 -2.06
C ALA A 714 16.06 60.25 -0.85
N SER A 715 15.33 59.15 -0.92
CA SER A 715 14.81 58.43 0.24
C SER A 715 15.17 56.98 0.05
N SER A 716 16.27 56.60 0.69
CA SER A 716 16.77 55.24 0.84
C SER A 716 15.69 54.32 1.43
N PHE A 717 15.24 53.33 0.67
CA PHE A 717 14.67 52.10 1.23
C PHE A 717 15.64 50.96 0.94
N ILE A 718 16.58 50.78 1.87
CA ILE A 718 17.34 49.56 2.04
C ILE A 718 16.33 48.51 2.53
N PHE A 719 15.96 47.54 1.69
CA PHE A 719 15.35 46.31 2.19
C PHE A 719 16.47 45.37 2.62
N GLU A 720 16.62 45.22 3.93
CA GLU A 720 17.44 44.19 4.55
C GLU A 720 16.95 42.81 4.10
N ARG A 721 17.90 41.96 3.69
CA ARG A 721 17.68 40.56 3.33
C ARG A 721 17.36 39.73 4.58
N PRO A 722 16.35 38.84 4.58
CA PRO A 722 16.35 37.68 5.45
C PRO A 722 16.95 36.46 4.72
N ALA A 723 17.72 35.67 5.45
CA ALA A 723 18.51 34.51 5.02
C ALA A 723 17.69 33.28 4.56
N LEU A 724 16.46 33.44 4.08
CA LEU A 724 15.64 32.34 3.54
C LEU A 724 16.07 31.87 2.13
N SER A 725 16.83 32.69 1.41
CA SER A 725 17.28 32.39 0.05
C SER A 725 18.33 31.27 -0.01
N ALA A 726 19.13 31.07 1.03
CA ALA A 726 20.16 30.02 1.03
C ALA A 726 19.61 28.60 1.17
N PHE A 727 18.48 28.42 1.88
CA PHE A 727 17.89 27.10 2.12
C PHE A 727 17.17 26.55 0.88
N ILE A 728 16.47 27.43 0.14
CA ILE A 728 15.82 27.09 -1.14
C ILE A 728 16.87 26.76 -2.22
N ILE A 729 17.98 27.51 -2.25
CA ILE A 729 19.12 27.23 -3.13
C ILE A 729 19.75 25.86 -2.80
N PHE A 730 19.83 25.49 -1.51
CA PHE A 730 20.37 24.18 -1.11
C PHE A 730 19.45 23.01 -1.50
N VAL A 731 18.12 23.17 -1.36
CA VAL A 731 17.13 22.15 -1.77
C VAL A 731 17.10 21.98 -3.30
N ILE A 732 17.24 23.08 -4.06
CA ILE A 732 17.29 23.03 -5.53
C ILE A 732 18.61 22.42 -6.04
N ILE A 733 19.75 22.70 -5.40
CA ILE A 733 21.03 22.07 -5.75
C ILE A 733 21.02 20.56 -5.44
N ILE A 734 20.28 20.11 -4.41
CA ILE A 734 20.09 18.68 -4.12
C ILE A 734 19.17 18.03 -5.16
N LEU A 735 18.10 18.71 -5.59
CA LEU A 735 17.22 18.23 -6.66
C LEU A 735 17.94 18.14 -8.03
N ILE A 736 18.89 19.03 -8.30
CA ILE A 736 19.69 19.03 -9.55
C ILE A 736 20.79 17.93 -9.54
N LYS A 737 21.14 17.37 -8.38
CA LYS A 737 22.02 16.18 -8.31
C LYS A 737 21.27 14.85 -8.34
N LEU A 738 19.93 14.87 -8.30
CA LEU A 738 19.04 13.71 -8.28
C LEU A 738 18.19 13.54 -9.56
N LEU A 739 18.31 14.47 -10.52
CA LEU A 739 17.97 14.27 -11.93
C LEU A 739 19.24 13.89 -12.69
#